data_AF-A0A0W0S4E0-F1
#
_entry.id   AF-A0A0W0S4E0-F1
#
_cell.length_a   1.000
_cell.length_b   1.000
_cell.length_c   1.000
_cell.angle_alpha   90.00
_cell.angle_beta   90.00
_cell.angle_gamma   90.00
#
_symmetry.space_group_name_H-M   'P 1'
#
loop_
_entity.id
_entity.type
_entity.pdbx_description
1 polymer ?
#
loop_
_entity_poly.entity_id
_entity_poly.type
_entity_poly.pdbx_seq_one_letter_code
_entity_poly.pdbx_strand_id
1 'polypeptide(L)'
;MDEKAYYKAFTNLIGIICFLAGLFDLSIRYFNAHLSAALPMDIFMRPTTALCFILAGLSLICLNRKIFQFSRILSSILLLFSGVIFSQYILNVNVGIDAIFIKVFSLNFHHYPSLMAPSVALSFMIIALCFLIVSFQFSNYWLWLCLFGIFFTLSLGFIATTNHFIEFATHFGAGRWMKISIYTSLGLILLSLAIISYINSKNVKHSLISLPLIAVFVILNITVLGWQFTKKNQENSLNMLLQLKVENVEDVIESRTAELASSFSRITYRWLNRHITPESEWRADMMHYIHDQPGYKAILWVDNKYVIRWVAPEEGNELIKEYNLDDNPDRREEMLRSLAKNELQFSSQFDWAKGNKVILLFSPMLKGNHFQGFMVGILNAEIFLDDILKKMDIQGYNLGIYDASGLLYTNAREHKFYKGWKHSITLPLYGQNWKIILWPSISLYNQVITSFFPTMILIIGIIIALLSGFLIHTLQFIKGNSEKLKQTQTELANARERLQGIIEGSSDLVAAIDLNYDFIAFNTMYKCEVYRIFKIDLEVGMNFRALLQKMSVENQTKAMTLWERAMKGTGFIVIESFKDKRHDGLDFEIHYNPIHDSEGKLIGVSHFAINVHQRIQNERKLEESKIELENVVKSLEIQNKELELLKELMSLLQSSLSMDDAIEIIKNYSKRILSGTSGIVYLISSDNLNLISRVLIWGEPVSSLFLFTPKDCLSLLRHQSYYISDTTEGVLCNHIKKGEKKPISYVCLPLFAQNEMLGLFYVEFGLNTDNQRLIALAQIISEQSALSIYNIKLRDVLKTQSTQDSLTGVYNRRFFEEYLQKEILKAKNHPFTFALLLIDIDYFKKINDTYGHLVGDRVLFEFATKIRQICRQDDLISRWGGEEFMIFLRIANLDAVKLKAEAIRDSIEKFSVEINQEKPISVTISIGIAFYPYDGKKVDDLISKADEALYEAKKMGRNKVVASYSMHQNKNH
;
A
#
# COMPACT_ATOMS: atom_id res chain seq x y z
N MET A 1 -35.41 -2.18 -23.50
CA MET A 1 -35.78 -0.75 -23.51
C MET A 1 -34.69 0.01 -24.25
N ASP A 2 -35.05 0.95 -25.14
CA ASP A 2 -34.10 1.90 -25.72
C ASP A 2 -33.35 2.62 -24.59
N GLU A 3 -32.01 2.57 -24.59
CA GLU A 3 -31.17 3.18 -23.54
C GLU A 3 -31.52 4.66 -23.33
N LYS A 4 -31.92 5.37 -24.41
CA LYS A 4 -32.37 6.77 -24.32
C LYS A 4 -33.64 6.94 -23.49
N ALA A 5 -34.56 5.97 -23.56
CA ALA A 5 -35.81 6.01 -22.78
C ALA A 5 -35.54 5.82 -21.29
N TYR A 6 -34.57 4.97 -20.93
CA TYR A 6 -34.14 4.77 -19.54
C TYR A 6 -33.54 6.04 -18.94
N TYR A 7 -32.56 6.66 -19.60
CA TYR A 7 -31.94 7.90 -19.12
C TYR A 7 -32.99 9.01 -18.96
N LYS A 8 -33.89 9.16 -19.94
CA LYS A 8 -34.97 10.16 -19.89
C LYS A 8 -35.94 9.96 -18.72
N ALA A 9 -36.29 8.72 -18.41
CA ALA A 9 -37.16 8.39 -17.28
C ALA A 9 -36.47 8.70 -15.94
N PHE A 10 -35.20 8.31 -15.81
CA PHE A 10 -34.39 8.57 -14.62
C PHE A 10 -34.21 10.06 -14.32
N THR A 11 -33.89 10.87 -15.33
CA THR A 11 -33.71 12.32 -15.15
C THR A 11 -35.00 13.04 -14.77
N ASN A 12 -36.14 12.61 -15.31
CA ASN A 12 -37.45 13.13 -14.91
C ASN A 12 -37.78 12.78 -13.46
N LEU A 13 -37.58 11.51 -13.08
CA LEU A 13 -37.87 11.03 -11.74
C LEU A 13 -37.07 11.83 -10.69
N ILE A 14 -35.77 12.02 -10.92
CA ILE A 14 -34.92 12.79 -9.99
C ILE A 14 -35.33 14.27 -9.96
N GLY A 15 -35.66 14.86 -11.10
CA GLY A 15 -36.16 16.25 -11.13
C GLY A 15 -37.41 16.43 -10.27
N ILE A 16 -38.34 15.47 -10.33
CA ILE A 16 -39.56 15.46 -9.50
C ILE A 16 -39.21 15.28 -8.03
N ILE A 17 -38.33 14.32 -7.69
CA ILE A 17 -37.89 14.08 -6.31
C ILE A 17 -37.25 15.32 -5.69
N CYS A 18 -36.33 15.98 -6.40
CA CYS A 18 -35.68 17.20 -5.90
C CYS A 18 -36.68 18.34 -5.67
N PHE A 19 -37.63 18.51 -6.60
CA PHE A 19 -38.70 19.50 -6.47
C PHE A 19 -39.59 19.23 -5.26
N LEU A 20 -40.08 17.99 -5.12
CA LEU A 20 -40.95 17.60 -4.01
C LEU A 20 -40.23 17.65 -2.67
N ALA A 21 -38.96 17.23 -2.60
CA ALA A 21 -38.16 17.28 -1.38
C ALA A 21 -37.94 18.72 -0.91
N GLY A 22 -37.60 19.64 -1.81
CA GLY A 22 -37.46 21.06 -1.47
C GLY A 22 -38.78 21.70 -1.04
N LEU A 23 -39.90 21.33 -1.69
CA LEU A 23 -41.23 21.83 -1.35
C LEU A 23 -41.71 21.28 0.01
N PHE A 24 -41.41 20.03 0.31
CA PHE A 24 -41.70 19.37 1.58
C PHE A 24 -40.93 20.01 2.75
N ASP A 25 -39.63 20.29 2.58
CA ASP A 25 -38.82 20.94 3.63
C ASP A 25 -39.32 22.36 3.92
N LEU A 26 -39.68 23.13 2.88
CA LEU A 26 -40.28 24.47 3.06
C LEU A 26 -41.69 24.42 3.66
N SER A 27 -42.53 23.46 3.26
CA SER A 27 -43.93 23.38 3.74
C SER A 27 -43.99 22.96 5.21
N ILE A 28 -43.19 21.99 5.65
CA ILE A 28 -43.08 21.63 7.07
C ILE A 28 -42.75 22.86 7.92
N ARG A 29 -41.81 23.68 7.45
CA ARG A 29 -41.38 24.88 8.17
C ARG A 29 -42.44 25.99 8.17
N TYR A 30 -43.20 26.12 7.08
CA TYR A 30 -44.29 27.09 6.96
C TYR A 30 -45.48 26.76 7.87
N PHE A 31 -45.90 25.49 7.90
CA PHE A 31 -47.10 25.09 8.64
C PHE A 31 -46.84 24.80 10.12
N ASN A 32 -45.59 24.58 10.53
CA ASN A 32 -45.25 24.10 11.87
C ASN A 32 -44.04 24.84 12.47
N ALA A 33 -44.22 26.12 12.79
CA ALA A 33 -43.19 26.98 13.38
C ALA A 33 -42.61 26.41 14.70
N HIS A 34 -43.43 25.76 15.54
CA HIS A 34 -42.97 25.11 16.77
C HIS A 34 -42.15 23.84 16.53
N LEU A 35 -42.47 23.06 15.49
CA LEU A 35 -41.71 21.85 15.13
C LEU A 35 -40.33 22.23 14.59
N SER A 36 -40.21 23.38 13.91
CA SER A 36 -38.96 23.87 13.33
C SER A 36 -37.83 24.05 14.34
N ALA A 37 -38.13 24.37 15.61
CA ALA A 37 -37.15 24.49 16.69
C ALA A 37 -36.64 23.13 17.21
N ALA A 38 -37.39 22.05 16.97
CA ALA A 38 -37.08 20.69 17.43
C ALA A 38 -36.52 19.77 16.32
N LEU A 39 -36.47 20.22 15.07
CA LEU A 39 -35.95 19.41 13.97
C LEU A 39 -34.41 19.34 14.02
N PRO A 40 -33.80 18.15 13.94
CA PRO A 40 -32.35 18.02 13.94
C PRO A 40 -31.73 18.68 12.70
N MET A 41 -30.82 19.62 12.93
CA MET A 41 -30.12 20.41 11.90
C MET A 41 -29.25 19.58 10.96
N ASP A 42 -28.89 18.38 11.37
CA ASP A 42 -28.08 17.46 10.57
C ASP A 42 -28.94 16.68 9.56
N ILE A 43 -30.28 16.69 9.70
CA ILE A 43 -31.19 15.95 8.81
C ILE A 43 -31.84 16.87 7.76
N PHE A 44 -32.50 17.94 8.18
CA PHE A 44 -33.34 18.79 7.30
C PHE A 44 -32.53 19.87 6.55
N MET A 45 -33.04 20.32 5.40
CA MET A 45 -32.36 21.34 4.58
C MET A 45 -32.49 22.74 5.19
N ARG A 46 -31.58 23.66 4.85
CA ARG A 46 -31.79 25.09 5.14
C ARG A 46 -32.80 25.69 4.13
N PRO A 47 -33.61 26.69 4.49
CA PRO A 47 -34.63 27.24 3.58
C PRO A 47 -34.07 27.73 2.24
N THR A 48 -32.90 28.38 2.29
CA THR A 48 -32.18 28.83 1.09
C THR A 48 -31.75 27.64 0.21
N THR A 49 -31.33 26.53 0.82
CA THR A 49 -30.98 25.28 0.13
C THR A 49 -32.19 24.62 -0.52
N ALA A 50 -33.32 24.56 0.20
CA ALA A 50 -34.56 23.95 -0.29
C ALA A 50 -35.11 24.69 -1.53
N LEU A 51 -35.04 26.03 -1.54
CA LEU A 51 -35.39 26.84 -2.71
C LEU A 51 -34.50 26.52 -3.93
N CYS A 52 -33.19 26.35 -3.72
CA CYS A 52 -32.28 25.95 -4.80
C CYS A 52 -32.62 24.58 -5.39
N PHE A 53 -33.01 23.60 -4.57
CA PHE A 53 -33.46 22.29 -5.06
C PHE A 53 -34.75 22.36 -5.87
N ILE A 54 -35.69 23.22 -5.49
CA ILE A 54 -36.92 23.48 -6.26
C ILE A 54 -36.56 24.04 -7.64
N LEU A 55 -35.74 25.09 -7.70
CA LEU A 55 -35.33 25.73 -8.95
C LEU A 55 -34.54 24.76 -9.84
N ALA A 56 -33.62 23.99 -9.25
CA ALA A 56 -32.82 23.01 -9.99
C ALA A 56 -33.67 21.84 -10.50
N GLY A 57 -34.60 21.31 -9.69
CA GLY A 57 -35.52 20.24 -10.08
C GLY A 57 -36.43 20.65 -11.23
N LEU A 58 -37.04 21.84 -11.15
CA LEU A 58 -37.85 22.41 -12.24
C LEU A 58 -37.02 22.65 -13.51
N SER A 59 -35.81 23.19 -13.39
CA SER A 59 -34.94 23.41 -14.54
C SER A 59 -34.62 22.10 -15.25
N LEU A 60 -34.29 21.03 -14.51
CA LEU A 60 -34.01 19.70 -15.05
C LEU A 60 -35.24 19.09 -15.76
N ILE A 61 -36.44 19.22 -15.19
CA ILE A 61 -37.70 18.77 -15.82
C ILE A 61 -37.94 19.53 -17.13
N CYS A 62 -37.79 20.85 -17.14
CA CYS A 62 -37.93 21.69 -18.34
C CYS A 62 -36.92 21.29 -19.42
N LEU A 63 -35.66 21.06 -19.03
CA LEU A 63 -34.58 20.61 -19.92
C LEU A 63 -34.90 19.26 -20.59
N ASN A 64 -35.54 18.34 -19.86
CA ASN A 64 -35.91 17.02 -20.36
C ASN A 64 -37.18 17.02 -21.22
N ARG A 65 -38.10 17.95 -20.96
CA ARG A 65 -39.27 18.23 -21.81
C ARG A 65 -38.94 19.11 -23.03
N LYS A 66 -37.67 19.47 -23.24
CA LYS A 66 -37.18 20.35 -24.32
C LYS A 66 -37.73 21.79 -24.25
N ILE A 67 -38.17 22.25 -23.08
CA ILE A 67 -38.64 23.62 -22.84
C ILE A 67 -37.44 24.48 -22.42
N PHE A 68 -36.53 24.75 -23.36
CA PHE A 68 -35.23 25.35 -23.06
C PHE A 68 -35.31 26.78 -22.54
N GLN A 69 -36.27 27.59 -22.98
CA GLN A 69 -36.43 28.98 -22.53
C GLN A 69 -36.70 29.08 -21.02
N PHE A 70 -37.64 28.27 -20.51
CA PHE A 70 -37.94 28.22 -19.09
C PHE A 70 -36.77 27.67 -18.25
N SER A 71 -36.09 26.63 -18.74
CA SER A 71 -34.89 26.10 -18.07
C SER A 71 -33.78 27.16 -17.96
N ARG A 72 -33.58 28.01 -18.99
CA ARG A 72 -32.61 29.12 -18.95
C ARG A 72 -32.96 30.15 -17.87
N ILE A 73 -34.23 30.59 -17.82
CA ILE A 73 -34.70 31.57 -16.83
C ILE A 73 -34.47 31.02 -15.42
N LEU A 74 -34.93 29.79 -15.14
CA LEU A 74 -34.77 29.15 -13.84
C LEU A 74 -33.29 28.97 -13.45
N SER A 75 -32.44 28.60 -14.40
CA SER A 75 -31.00 28.41 -14.16
C SER A 75 -30.28 29.74 -13.93
N SER A 76 -30.64 30.82 -14.63
CA SER A 76 -30.10 32.16 -14.37
C SER A 76 -30.50 32.67 -12.99
N ILE A 77 -31.74 32.44 -12.55
CA ILE A 77 -32.19 32.77 -11.19
C ILE A 77 -31.40 31.98 -10.16
N LEU A 78 -31.24 30.66 -10.38
CA LEU A 78 -30.45 29.79 -9.50
C LEU A 78 -28.99 30.25 -9.41
N LEU A 79 -28.36 30.62 -10.53
CA LEU A 79 -26.98 31.10 -10.59
C LEU A 79 -26.81 32.43 -9.84
N LEU A 80 -27.70 33.39 -10.06
CA LEU A 80 -27.67 34.68 -9.36
C LEU A 80 -27.86 34.50 -7.87
N PHE A 81 -28.88 33.72 -7.46
CA PHE A 81 -29.19 33.51 -6.06
C PHE A 81 -28.05 32.80 -5.30
N SER A 82 -27.54 31.70 -5.86
CA SER A 82 -26.39 30.99 -5.27
C SER A 82 -25.10 31.81 -5.29
N GLY A 83 -24.88 32.60 -6.35
CA GLY A 83 -23.74 33.50 -6.48
C GLY A 83 -23.73 34.63 -5.44
N VAL A 84 -24.89 35.23 -5.15
CA VAL A 84 -25.00 36.26 -4.09
C VAL A 84 -24.76 35.66 -2.70
N ILE A 85 -25.22 34.44 -2.44
CA ILE A 85 -24.93 33.77 -1.16
C ILE A 85 -23.44 33.43 -1.05
N PHE A 86 -22.82 32.96 -2.12
CA PHE A 86 -21.40 32.64 -2.14
C PHE A 86 -20.52 33.89 -1.98
N SER A 87 -20.88 35.02 -2.61
CA SER A 87 -20.13 36.27 -2.50
C SER A 87 -20.19 36.90 -1.10
N GLN A 88 -21.29 36.72 -0.35
CA GLN A 88 -21.38 37.14 1.05
C GLN A 88 -20.31 36.48 1.92
N TYR A 89 -20.00 35.20 1.67
CA TYR A 89 -18.93 34.50 2.39
C TYR A 89 -17.53 34.97 1.99
N ILE A 90 -17.30 35.27 0.71
CA ILE A 90 -15.99 35.73 0.22
C ILE A 90 -15.70 37.15 0.69
N LEU A 91 -16.68 38.05 0.58
CA LEU A 91 -16.53 39.47 0.89
C LEU A 91 -16.78 39.78 2.38
N ASN A 92 -17.25 38.80 3.15
CA ASN A 92 -17.66 38.96 4.55
C ASN A 92 -18.69 40.08 4.75
N VAL A 93 -19.61 40.23 3.78
CA VAL A 93 -20.71 41.21 3.80
C VAL A 93 -22.03 40.46 3.96
N ASN A 94 -22.90 40.89 4.87
CA ASN A 94 -24.26 40.34 4.99
C ASN A 94 -25.25 41.22 4.20
N VAL A 95 -25.90 40.64 3.19
CA VAL A 95 -26.88 41.35 2.31
C VAL A 95 -28.31 41.21 2.86
N GLY A 96 -28.54 40.47 3.94
CA GLY A 96 -29.85 40.35 4.58
C GLY A 96 -30.83 39.43 3.87
N ILE A 97 -30.37 38.57 2.95
CA ILE A 97 -31.20 37.56 2.26
C ILE A 97 -31.83 36.60 3.28
N ASP A 98 -31.06 36.29 4.31
CA ASP A 98 -31.39 35.42 5.41
C ASP A 98 -32.56 35.97 6.25
N ALA A 99 -32.64 37.29 6.42
CA ALA A 99 -33.71 38.00 7.11
C ALA A 99 -35.09 37.87 6.41
N ILE A 100 -35.11 37.73 5.08
CA ILE A 100 -36.35 37.50 4.31
C ILE A 100 -36.97 36.16 4.71
N PHE A 101 -36.17 35.09 4.76
CA PHE A 101 -36.64 33.76 5.14
C PHE A 101 -37.00 33.69 6.63
N ILE A 102 -36.21 34.34 7.50
CA ILE A 102 -36.52 34.41 8.93
C ILE A 102 -37.89 35.06 9.16
N LYS A 103 -38.22 36.14 8.43
CA LYS A 103 -39.50 36.84 8.53
C LYS A 103 -40.67 36.05 7.93
N VAL A 104 -40.48 35.42 6.77
CA VAL A 104 -41.53 34.65 6.09
C VAL A 104 -41.90 33.38 6.85
N PHE A 105 -40.93 32.72 7.49
CA PHE A 105 -41.13 31.42 8.16
C PHE A 105 -41.10 31.52 9.70
N SER A 106 -41.05 32.71 10.29
CA SER A 106 -41.02 32.94 11.75
C SER A 106 -39.95 32.14 12.50
N LEU A 107 -38.73 32.06 11.96
CA LEU A 107 -37.63 31.24 12.51
C LEU A 107 -36.86 31.97 13.62
N ASN A 108 -36.39 31.24 14.64
CA ASN A 108 -35.56 31.81 15.72
C ASN A 108 -34.09 31.95 15.31
N PHE A 109 -33.55 33.17 15.32
CA PHE A 109 -32.18 33.53 14.89
C PHE A 109 -31.08 32.79 15.64
N HIS A 110 -31.29 32.46 16.92
CA HIS A 110 -30.28 31.81 17.76
C HIS A 110 -30.06 30.32 17.46
N HIS A 111 -31.02 29.65 16.81
CA HIS A 111 -30.97 28.20 16.58
C HIS A 111 -30.75 27.81 15.11
N TYR A 112 -31.05 28.71 14.16
CA TYR A 112 -31.00 28.41 12.73
C TYR A 112 -30.30 29.53 11.93
N PRO A 113 -28.99 29.42 11.64
CA PRO A 113 -28.38 30.28 10.64
C PRO A 113 -28.97 29.95 9.26
N SER A 114 -29.65 30.90 8.64
CA SER A 114 -30.51 30.69 7.46
C SER A 114 -29.76 30.57 6.12
N LEU A 115 -28.47 30.90 6.08
CA LEU A 115 -27.64 30.79 4.87
C LEU A 115 -27.17 29.35 4.65
N MET A 116 -27.22 28.84 3.41
CA MET A 116 -26.60 27.55 3.08
C MET A 116 -25.08 27.59 3.25
N ALA A 117 -24.44 26.42 3.41
CA ALA A 117 -22.98 26.35 3.49
C ALA A 117 -22.33 26.84 2.17
N PRO A 118 -21.13 27.45 2.22
CA PRO A 118 -20.44 27.97 1.03
C PRO A 118 -20.25 26.91 -0.07
N SER A 119 -19.95 25.66 0.31
CA SER A 119 -19.78 24.53 -0.62
C SER A 119 -21.07 24.16 -1.35
N VAL A 120 -22.23 24.30 -0.69
CA VAL A 120 -23.55 24.06 -1.27
C VAL A 120 -23.91 25.17 -2.25
N ALA A 121 -23.62 26.42 -1.91
CA ALA A 121 -23.81 27.56 -2.80
C ALA A 121 -22.99 27.40 -4.08
N LEU A 122 -21.69 27.07 -3.95
CA LEU A 122 -20.81 26.79 -5.08
C LEU A 122 -21.32 25.62 -5.94
N SER A 123 -21.85 24.55 -5.30
CA SER A 123 -22.40 23.41 -6.02
C SER A 123 -23.61 23.80 -6.88
N PHE A 124 -24.51 24.63 -6.36
CA PHE A 124 -25.65 25.14 -7.13
C PHE A 124 -25.23 26.11 -8.24
N MET A 125 -24.17 26.91 -8.05
CA MET A 125 -23.60 27.72 -9.14
C MET A 125 -23.12 26.85 -10.30
N ILE A 126 -22.36 25.78 -10.00
CA ILE A 126 -21.86 24.85 -11.00
C ILE A 126 -23.02 24.16 -11.73
N ILE A 127 -24.01 23.68 -10.99
CA ILE A 127 -25.20 23.03 -11.56
C ILE A 127 -25.98 24.00 -12.46
N ALA A 128 -26.16 25.25 -12.04
CA ALA A 128 -26.84 26.27 -12.85
C ALA A 128 -26.09 26.58 -14.15
N LEU A 129 -24.77 26.72 -14.09
CA LEU A 129 -23.91 26.87 -15.27
C LEU A 129 -24.05 25.66 -16.21
N CYS A 130 -24.09 24.45 -15.66
CA CYS A 130 -24.28 23.24 -16.46
C CYS A 130 -25.62 23.23 -17.19
N PHE A 131 -26.72 23.59 -16.50
CA PHE A 131 -28.03 23.70 -17.15
C PHE A 131 -28.03 24.75 -18.27
N LEU A 132 -27.42 25.92 -18.05
CA LEU A 132 -27.28 26.93 -19.09
C LEU A 132 -26.52 26.38 -20.30
N ILE A 133 -25.33 25.82 -20.09
CA ILE A 133 -24.49 25.27 -21.17
C ILE A 133 -25.24 24.21 -21.98
N VAL A 134 -25.91 23.29 -21.29
CA VAL A 134 -26.66 22.20 -21.93
C VAL A 134 -27.91 22.70 -22.66
N SER A 135 -28.54 23.78 -22.19
CA SER A 135 -29.71 24.41 -22.82
C SER A 135 -29.38 25.23 -24.07
N PHE A 136 -28.14 25.72 -24.19
CA PHE A 136 -27.64 26.49 -25.33
C PHE A 136 -26.97 25.61 -26.40
N GLN A 137 -26.83 24.30 -26.15
CA GLN A 137 -26.24 23.34 -27.10
C GLN A 137 -24.82 23.71 -27.54
N PHE A 138 -23.97 24.17 -26.61
CA PHE A 138 -22.57 24.46 -26.90
C PHE A 138 -21.78 23.22 -27.35
N SER A 139 -20.61 23.45 -27.96
CA SER A 139 -19.70 22.40 -28.47
C SER A 139 -19.30 21.36 -27.41
N ASN A 140 -18.84 20.18 -27.84
CA ASN A 140 -18.41 19.08 -26.98
C ASN A 140 -17.38 19.45 -25.89
N TYR A 141 -16.54 20.47 -26.10
CA TYR A 141 -15.59 20.94 -25.10
C TYR A 141 -16.27 21.49 -23.83
N TRP A 142 -17.37 22.25 -23.99
CA TRP A 142 -18.13 22.80 -22.87
C TRP A 142 -18.86 21.71 -22.08
N LEU A 143 -19.21 20.59 -22.71
CA LEU A 143 -19.80 19.43 -22.03
C LEU A 143 -18.78 18.74 -21.10
N TRP A 144 -17.50 18.71 -21.46
CA TRP A 144 -16.43 18.21 -20.58
C TRP A 144 -16.27 19.06 -19.33
N LEU A 145 -16.28 20.39 -19.48
CA LEU A 145 -16.21 21.32 -18.36
C LEU A 145 -17.43 21.15 -17.42
N CYS A 146 -18.63 20.97 -17.98
CA CYS A 146 -19.82 20.64 -17.20
C CYS A 146 -19.66 19.34 -16.42
N LEU A 147 -19.25 18.26 -17.08
CA LEU A 147 -19.08 16.97 -16.42
C LEU A 147 -18.06 17.06 -15.28
N PHE A 148 -16.90 17.71 -15.50
CA PHE A 148 -15.92 17.93 -14.45
C PHE A 148 -16.50 18.66 -13.23
N GLY A 149 -17.22 19.77 -13.47
CA GLY A 149 -17.91 20.49 -12.40
C GLY A 149 -18.95 19.63 -11.66
N ILE A 150 -19.71 18.80 -12.38
CA ILE A 150 -20.72 17.92 -11.78
C ILE A 150 -20.08 16.76 -10.98
N PHE A 151 -18.93 16.23 -11.39
CA PHE A 151 -18.19 15.26 -10.58
C PHE A 151 -17.62 15.89 -9.30
N PHE A 152 -17.26 17.17 -9.33
CA PHE A 152 -16.91 17.91 -8.12
C PHE A 152 -18.11 18.03 -7.16
N THR A 153 -19.29 18.41 -7.65
CA THR A 153 -20.51 18.49 -6.80
C THR A 153 -20.93 17.12 -6.27
N LEU A 154 -20.81 16.07 -7.08
CA LEU A 154 -21.03 14.68 -6.67
C LEU A 154 -20.08 14.28 -5.54
N SER A 155 -18.81 14.72 -5.60
CA SER A 155 -17.79 14.35 -4.60
C SER A 155 -18.07 15.02 -3.27
N LEU A 156 -18.44 16.31 -3.30
CA LEU A 156 -18.88 17.01 -2.11
C LEU A 156 -20.09 16.35 -1.45
N GLY A 157 -21.07 15.89 -2.25
CA GLY A 157 -22.22 15.15 -1.74
C GLY A 157 -21.83 13.83 -1.07
N PHE A 158 -20.90 13.07 -1.67
CA PHE A 158 -20.44 11.80 -1.10
C PHE A 158 -19.62 11.98 0.17
N ILE A 159 -18.68 12.93 0.19
CA ILE A 159 -17.86 13.28 1.36
C ILE A 159 -18.75 13.80 2.50
N ALA A 160 -19.74 14.65 2.20
CA ALA A 160 -20.66 15.16 3.22
C ALA A 160 -21.53 14.04 3.82
N THR A 161 -21.98 13.08 3.02
CA THR A 161 -22.79 11.94 3.48
C THR A 161 -21.96 11.02 4.39
N THR A 162 -20.74 10.67 3.98
CA THR A 162 -19.83 9.82 4.76
C THR A 162 -19.42 10.46 6.09
N ASN A 163 -19.25 11.78 6.15
CA ASN A 163 -18.99 12.49 7.40
C ASN A 163 -20.08 12.31 8.47
N HIS A 164 -21.35 12.07 8.08
CA HIS A 164 -22.43 11.81 9.06
C HIS A 164 -22.33 10.43 9.69
N PHE A 165 -21.79 9.43 8.96
CA PHE A 165 -21.66 8.07 9.46
C PHE A 165 -20.39 7.85 10.30
N ILE A 166 -19.33 8.64 10.04
CA ILE A 166 -18.01 8.46 10.66
C ILE A 166 -17.80 9.40 11.89
N GLU A 167 -18.80 10.21 12.27
CA GLU A 167 -18.71 11.23 13.34
C GLU A 167 -17.42 12.05 13.27
N PHE A 168 -17.13 12.57 12.07
CA PHE A 168 -15.98 13.44 11.89
C PHE A 168 -16.28 14.82 12.48
N ALA A 169 -15.83 15.06 13.71
CA ALA A 169 -15.84 16.39 14.30
C ALA A 169 -14.81 17.25 13.54
N THR A 170 -15.26 17.96 12.50
CA THR A 170 -14.42 18.85 11.69
C THR A 170 -13.93 20.04 12.52
N HIS A 171 -12.89 19.82 13.33
CA HIS A 171 -12.17 20.84 14.10
C HIS A 171 -11.23 21.69 13.21
N PHE A 172 -11.17 21.40 11.91
CA PHE A 172 -10.58 22.30 10.93
C PHE A 172 -11.52 23.50 10.71
N GLY A 173 -10.97 24.70 10.46
CA GLY A 173 -11.74 25.89 10.05
C GLY A 173 -12.69 25.69 8.84
N ALA A 174 -12.59 24.53 8.17
CA ALA A 174 -13.55 24.04 7.17
C ALA A 174 -14.89 23.53 7.74
N GLY A 175 -15.08 23.44 9.07
CA GLY A 175 -16.36 23.02 9.67
C GLY A 175 -17.54 23.90 9.25
N ARG A 176 -17.31 25.21 9.03
CA ARG A 176 -18.32 26.11 8.43
C ARG A 176 -18.52 25.87 6.93
N TRP A 177 -17.51 25.34 6.24
CA TRP A 177 -17.55 25.10 4.80
C TRP A 177 -18.25 23.80 4.41
N MET A 178 -18.24 22.76 5.27
CA MET A 178 -18.70 21.41 4.91
C MET A 178 -19.79 20.83 5.82
N LYS A 179 -20.24 21.54 6.86
CA LYS A 179 -21.39 21.09 7.67
C LYS A 179 -22.70 21.30 6.90
N ILE A 180 -23.16 20.22 6.27
CA ILE A 180 -24.30 20.14 5.38
C ILE A 180 -25.28 19.11 5.96
N SER A 181 -26.58 19.21 5.71
CA SER A 181 -27.53 18.19 6.16
C SER A 181 -27.56 16.96 5.25
N ILE A 182 -27.97 15.81 5.77
CA ILE A 182 -28.03 14.55 5.03
C ILE A 182 -28.95 14.63 3.80
N TYR A 183 -30.06 15.35 3.88
CA TYR A 183 -30.95 15.56 2.73
C TYR A 183 -30.29 16.42 1.65
N THR A 184 -29.50 17.42 2.05
CA THR A 184 -28.77 18.26 1.10
C THR A 184 -27.68 17.45 0.39
N SER A 185 -26.95 16.59 1.11
CA SER A 185 -25.88 15.77 0.51
C SER A 185 -26.44 14.73 -0.46
N LEU A 186 -27.50 14.01 -0.06
CA LEU A 186 -28.21 13.07 -0.94
C LEU A 186 -28.83 13.76 -2.16
N GLY A 187 -29.44 14.93 -1.96
CA GLY A 187 -30.00 15.73 -3.04
C GLY A 187 -28.94 16.15 -4.08
N LEU A 188 -27.76 16.59 -3.65
CA LEU A 188 -26.65 16.93 -4.56
C LEU A 188 -26.14 15.70 -5.33
N ILE A 189 -26.08 14.53 -4.69
CA ILE A 189 -25.71 13.27 -5.37
C ILE A 189 -26.71 12.93 -6.47
N LEU A 190 -28.01 12.88 -6.12
CA LEU A 190 -29.07 12.55 -7.08
C LEU A 190 -29.08 13.52 -8.26
N LEU A 191 -29.01 14.83 -7.97
CA LEU A 191 -29.02 15.87 -9.00
C LEU A 191 -27.80 15.78 -9.92
N SER A 192 -26.62 15.49 -9.37
CA SER A 192 -25.39 15.29 -10.14
C SER A 192 -25.48 14.06 -11.05
N LEU A 193 -25.98 12.93 -10.54
CA LEU A 193 -26.21 11.71 -11.32
C LEU A 193 -27.24 11.92 -12.44
N ALA A 194 -28.30 12.69 -12.18
CA ALA A 194 -29.28 13.03 -13.20
C ALA A 194 -28.67 13.90 -14.32
N ILE A 195 -27.80 14.85 -13.99
CA ILE A 195 -27.15 15.69 -15.00
C ILE A 195 -26.17 14.86 -15.85
N ILE A 196 -25.37 13.98 -15.23
CA ILE A 196 -24.49 13.05 -15.95
C ILE A 196 -25.30 12.14 -16.89
N SER A 197 -26.38 11.56 -16.38
CA SER A 197 -27.32 10.73 -17.14
C SER A 197 -27.93 11.49 -18.32
N TYR A 198 -28.36 12.74 -18.13
CA TYR A 198 -28.88 13.59 -19.19
C TYR A 198 -27.83 13.85 -20.28
N ILE A 199 -26.59 14.19 -19.91
CA ILE A 199 -25.51 14.47 -20.86
C ILE A 199 -25.18 13.21 -21.68
N ASN A 200 -25.07 12.05 -21.02
CA ASN A 200 -24.80 10.77 -21.69
C ASN A 200 -25.92 10.36 -22.65
N SER A 201 -27.19 10.63 -22.30
CA SER A 201 -28.34 10.33 -23.17
C SER A 201 -28.34 11.07 -24.52
N LYS A 202 -27.74 12.27 -24.57
CA LYS A 202 -27.64 13.06 -25.82
C LYS A 202 -26.53 12.55 -26.74
N ASN A 203 -25.53 11.85 -26.20
CA ASN A 203 -24.30 11.49 -26.90
C ASN A 203 -24.05 9.96 -26.81
N VAL A 204 -25.01 9.15 -27.26
CA VAL A 204 -24.97 7.66 -27.15
C VAL A 204 -23.74 7.03 -27.85
N LYS A 205 -23.22 7.62 -28.94
CA LYS A 205 -21.94 7.18 -29.56
C LYS A 205 -20.69 7.52 -28.74
N HIS A 206 -20.85 8.35 -27.71
CA HIS A 206 -19.79 8.91 -26.87
C HIS A 206 -20.05 8.66 -25.36
N SER A 207 -20.83 7.64 -24.99
CA SER A 207 -21.05 7.21 -23.59
C SER A 207 -19.74 6.96 -22.80
N LEU A 208 -18.61 6.87 -23.51
CA LEU A 208 -17.24 6.79 -23.01
C LEU A 208 -16.69 8.10 -22.41
N ILE A 209 -17.28 9.28 -22.70
CA ILE A 209 -16.79 10.60 -22.23
C ILE A 209 -16.75 10.70 -20.70
N SER A 210 -17.72 10.11 -20.00
CA SER A 210 -17.75 10.18 -18.53
C SER A 210 -16.80 9.19 -17.85
N LEU A 211 -16.30 8.16 -18.54
CA LEU A 211 -15.53 7.08 -17.90
C LEU A 211 -14.20 7.55 -17.27
N PRO A 212 -13.38 8.42 -17.93
CA PRO A 212 -12.21 9.02 -17.30
C PRO A 212 -12.56 9.79 -16.02
N LEU A 213 -13.65 10.56 -16.05
CA LEU A 213 -14.09 11.36 -14.91
C LEU A 213 -14.67 10.52 -13.78
N ILE A 214 -15.34 9.41 -14.09
CA ILE A 214 -15.80 8.42 -13.10
C ILE A 214 -14.59 7.82 -12.37
N ALA A 215 -13.54 7.43 -13.10
CA ALA A 215 -12.34 6.89 -12.49
C ALA A 215 -11.64 7.91 -11.58
N VAL A 216 -11.46 9.16 -12.05
CA VAL A 216 -10.92 10.26 -11.25
C VAL A 216 -11.77 10.47 -9.99
N PHE A 217 -13.09 10.52 -10.14
CA PHE A 217 -14.04 10.68 -9.05
C PHE A 217 -13.92 9.59 -7.99
N VAL A 218 -13.93 8.32 -8.40
CA VAL A 218 -13.85 7.18 -7.47
C VAL A 218 -12.53 7.22 -6.69
N ILE A 219 -11.41 7.40 -7.39
CA ILE A 219 -10.08 7.43 -6.77
C ILE A 219 -9.95 8.63 -5.82
N LEU A 220 -10.44 9.81 -6.22
CA LEU A 220 -10.38 11.02 -5.39
C LEU A 220 -11.22 10.87 -4.11
N ASN A 221 -12.42 10.29 -4.19
CA ASN A 221 -13.25 10.05 -3.00
C ASN A 221 -12.61 9.03 -2.06
N ILE A 222 -12.07 7.93 -2.59
CA ILE A 222 -11.31 6.94 -1.79
C ILE A 222 -10.11 7.63 -1.12
N THR A 223 -9.40 8.49 -1.86
CA THR A 223 -8.23 9.24 -1.35
C THR A 223 -8.62 10.17 -0.20
N VAL A 224 -9.68 10.97 -0.38
CA VAL A 224 -10.16 11.89 0.66
C VAL A 224 -10.64 11.13 1.88
N LEU A 225 -11.34 10.00 1.71
CA LEU A 225 -11.76 9.14 2.81
C LEU A 225 -10.56 8.52 3.55
N GLY A 226 -9.55 8.05 2.82
CA GLY A 226 -8.31 7.52 3.41
C GLY A 226 -7.54 8.59 4.18
N TRP A 227 -7.46 9.80 3.63
CA TRP A 227 -6.87 10.97 4.30
C TRP A 227 -7.61 11.31 5.60
N GLN A 228 -8.95 11.38 5.54
CA GLN A 228 -9.79 11.61 6.72
C GLN A 228 -9.54 10.50 7.74
N PHE A 229 -9.74 9.23 7.37
CA PHE A 229 -9.56 8.09 8.28
C PHE A 229 -8.20 8.11 8.99
N THR A 230 -7.12 8.35 8.25
CA THR A 230 -5.77 8.43 8.82
C THR A 230 -5.65 9.53 9.87
N LYS A 231 -6.22 10.71 9.59
CA LYS A 231 -6.23 11.83 10.52
C LYS A 231 -7.05 11.54 11.78
N LYS A 232 -8.22 10.91 11.65
CA LYS A 232 -9.01 10.45 12.81
C LYS A 232 -8.23 9.43 13.62
N ASN A 233 -7.54 8.52 12.94
CA ASN A 233 -6.75 7.51 13.61
C ASN A 233 -5.58 8.12 14.41
N GLN A 234 -4.94 9.17 13.90
CA GLN A 234 -3.94 9.94 14.67
C GLN A 234 -4.54 10.60 15.90
N GLU A 235 -5.73 11.22 15.78
CA GLU A 235 -6.45 11.80 16.92
C GLU A 235 -6.84 10.73 17.96
N ASN A 236 -7.37 9.59 17.52
CA ASN A 236 -7.74 8.48 18.39
C ASN A 236 -6.50 7.88 19.09
N SER A 237 -5.39 7.73 18.37
CA SER A 237 -4.13 7.25 18.94
C SER A 237 -3.61 8.22 20.01
N LEU A 238 -3.66 9.52 19.76
CA LEU A 238 -3.27 10.53 20.75
C LEU A 238 -4.18 10.50 21.99
N ASN A 239 -5.49 10.36 21.80
CA ASN A 239 -6.45 10.24 22.91
C ASN A 239 -6.20 8.97 23.73
N MET A 240 -5.93 7.84 23.08
CA MET A 240 -5.59 6.58 23.75
C MET A 240 -4.28 6.69 24.53
N LEU A 241 -3.25 7.31 23.94
CA LEU A 241 -1.99 7.58 24.63
C LEU A 241 -2.17 8.50 25.83
N LEU A 242 -3.00 9.55 25.71
CA LEU A 242 -3.33 10.43 26.83
C LEU A 242 -4.07 9.68 27.94
N GLN A 243 -5.04 8.83 27.59
CA GLN A 243 -5.78 8.03 28.56
C GLN A 243 -4.86 7.08 29.33
N LEU A 244 -4.07 6.25 28.63
CA LEU A 244 -3.10 5.33 29.25
C LEU A 244 -2.09 6.08 30.13
N LYS A 245 -1.70 7.29 29.72
CA LYS A 245 -0.76 8.10 30.49
C LYS A 245 -1.39 8.66 31.75
N VAL A 246 -2.65 9.09 31.71
CA VAL A 246 -3.37 9.55 32.90
C VAL A 246 -3.59 8.41 33.89
N GLU A 247 -4.02 7.24 33.42
CA GLU A 247 -4.19 6.05 34.29
C GLU A 247 -2.88 5.69 35.00
N ASN A 248 -1.74 5.74 34.32
CA ASN A 248 -0.43 5.52 34.94
C ASN A 248 -0.08 6.61 36.00
N VAL A 249 -0.38 7.88 35.71
CA VAL A 249 -0.18 8.98 36.66
C VAL A 249 -1.05 8.79 37.91
N GLU A 250 -2.30 8.35 37.72
CA GLU A 250 -3.24 8.02 38.79
C GLU A 250 -2.67 6.93 39.72
N ASP A 251 -2.30 5.79 39.15
CA ASP A 251 -1.75 4.63 39.89
C ASP A 251 -0.50 5.00 40.70
N VAL A 252 0.42 5.78 40.09
CA VAL A 252 1.67 6.17 40.76
C VAL A 252 1.41 7.15 41.90
N ILE A 253 0.54 8.15 41.70
CA ILE A 253 0.19 9.10 42.76
C ILE A 253 -0.52 8.36 43.91
N GLU A 254 -1.48 7.49 43.62
CA GLU A 254 -2.20 6.71 44.63
C GLU A 254 -1.24 5.79 45.40
N SER A 255 -0.41 5.02 44.71
CA SER A 255 0.56 4.11 45.34
C SER A 255 1.55 4.84 46.25
N ARG A 256 2.13 5.97 45.78
CA ARG A 256 3.13 6.72 46.55
C ARG A 256 2.52 7.49 47.71
N THR A 257 1.35 8.10 47.51
CA THR A 257 0.62 8.74 48.62
C THR A 257 0.19 7.71 49.66
N ALA A 258 -0.17 6.49 49.26
CA ALA A 258 -0.49 5.41 50.18
C ALA A 258 0.72 4.89 50.95
N GLU A 259 1.89 4.77 50.31
CA GLU A 259 3.16 4.44 50.96
C GLU A 259 3.51 5.51 52.02
N LEU A 260 3.38 6.79 51.66
CA LEU A 260 3.61 7.91 52.56
C LEU A 260 2.64 7.87 53.76
N ALA A 261 1.34 7.75 53.50
CA ALA A 261 0.32 7.72 54.54
C ALA A 261 0.49 6.52 55.49
N SER A 262 0.87 5.35 54.95
CA SER A 262 1.16 4.15 55.73
C SER A 262 2.43 4.30 56.56
N SER A 263 3.50 4.90 56.00
CA SER A 263 4.71 5.23 56.76
C SER A 263 4.41 6.19 57.92
N PHE A 264 3.64 7.24 57.66
CA PHE A 264 3.29 8.24 58.66
C PHE A 264 2.38 7.66 59.76
N SER A 265 1.37 6.88 59.38
CA SER A 265 0.47 6.21 60.33
C SER A 265 1.20 5.21 61.22
N ARG A 266 2.22 4.50 60.70
CA ARG A 266 3.06 3.59 61.50
C ARG A 266 3.85 4.35 62.57
N ILE A 267 4.36 5.55 62.26
CA ILE A 267 5.07 6.40 63.22
C ILE A 267 4.10 6.84 64.33
N THR A 268 2.92 7.33 63.95
CA THR A 268 1.86 7.72 64.90
C THR A 268 1.50 6.56 65.84
N TYR A 269 1.28 5.36 65.29
CA TYR A 269 0.94 4.18 66.07
C TYR A 269 2.09 3.70 66.97
N ARG A 270 3.32 3.70 66.47
CA ARG A 270 4.52 3.34 67.26
C ARG A 270 4.68 4.27 68.45
N TRP A 271 4.47 5.56 68.24
CA TRP A 271 4.61 6.56 69.29
C TRP A 271 3.49 6.46 70.34
N LEU A 272 2.24 6.26 69.91
CA LEU A 272 1.08 6.09 70.80
C LEU A 272 1.25 4.93 71.81
N ASN A 273 1.95 3.87 71.42
CA ASN A 273 2.16 2.67 72.22
C ASN A 273 3.45 2.69 73.07
N ARG A 274 4.28 3.74 72.98
CA ARG A 274 5.42 3.91 73.89
C ARG A 274 4.95 4.55 75.19
N HIS A 275 5.42 4.02 76.32
CA HIS A 275 4.90 4.41 77.63
C HIS A 275 5.37 5.80 78.09
N ILE A 276 6.57 6.26 77.71
CA ILE A 276 7.08 7.64 77.88
C ILE A 276 8.20 7.86 76.85
N THR A 277 8.18 8.95 76.06
CA THR A 277 9.29 9.36 75.17
C THR A 277 9.66 10.80 75.50
N PRO A 278 10.90 11.11 75.94
CA PRO A 278 11.36 12.48 76.12
C PRO A 278 11.27 13.29 74.81
N GLU A 279 10.97 14.59 74.90
CA GLU A 279 10.81 15.47 73.72
C GLU A 279 12.06 15.45 72.81
N SER A 280 13.26 15.39 73.40
CA SER A 280 14.51 15.33 72.65
C SER A 280 14.66 14.04 71.82
N GLU A 281 14.18 12.91 72.35
CA GLU A 281 14.22 11.62 71.65
C GLU A 281 13.15 11.57 70.55
N TRP A 282 11.94 12.08 70.83
CA TRP A 282 10.88 12.22 69.82
C TRP A 282 11.35 13.10 68.66
N ARG A 283 11.98 14.24 68.97
CA ARG A 283 12.47 15.17 67.97
C ARG A 283 13.58 14.55 67.12
N ALA A 284 14.53 13.85 67.73
CA ALA A 284 15.57 13.14 66.99
C ALA A 284 14.95 12.10 66.05
N ASP A 285 13.97 11.32 66.53
CA ASP A 285 13.25 10.31 65.75
C ASP A 285 12.51 10.96 64.56
N MET A 286 11.74 12.04 64.77
CA MET A 286 11.05 12.77 63.70
C MET A 286 12.00 13.38 62.67
N MET A 287 13.17 13.89 63.10
CA MET A 287 14.17 14.45 62.18
C MET A 287 14.73 13.41 61.21
N HIS A 288 14.89 12.14 61.62
CA HIS A 288 15.28 11.07 60.71
C HIS A 288 14.21 10.85 59.63
N TYR A 289 12.93 10.87 59.99
CA TYR A 289 11.83 10.73 59.02
C TYR A 289 11.75 11.89 58.04
N ILE A 290 11.93 13.12 58.52
CA ILE A 290 11.94 14.31 57.66
C ILE A 290 13.11 14.25 56.67
N HIS A 291 14.26 13.72 57.10
CA HIS A 291 15.43 13.56 56.24
C HIS A 291 15.27 12.43 55.21
N ASP A 292 14.67 11.31 55.61
CA ASP A 292 14.52 10.12 54.77
C ASP A 292 13.37 10.21 53.75
N GLN A 293 12.40 11.09 53.98
CA GLN A 293 11.22 11.26 53.12
C GLN A 293 11.20 12.67 52.50
N PRO A 294 11.41 12.78 51.17
CA PRO A 294 11.41 14.08 50.51
C PRO A 294 10.05 14.77 50.60
N GLY A 295 10.06 16.07 50.87
CA GLY A 295 8.87 16.91 50.91
C GLY A 295 8.39 17.29 52.32
N TYR A 296 8.77 16.58 53.38
CA TYR A 296 8.45 17.01 54.75
C TYR A 296 9.23 18.28 55.12
N LYS A 297 8.49 19.29 55.60
CA LYS A 297 9.06 20.51 56.19
C LYS A 297 9.13 20.43 57.71
N ALA A 298 8.09 19.88 58.32
CA ALA A 298 8.03 19.71 59.77
C ALA A 298 7.05 18.60 60.14
N ILE A 299 7.22 18.02 61.32
CA ILE A 299 6.24 17.14 61.97
C ILE A 299 5.90 17.75 63.34
N LEU A 300 4.61 17.80 63.65
CA LEU A 300 4.04 18.40 64.84
C LEU A 300 3.32 17.35 65.68
N TRP A 301 3.39 17.51 66.99
CA TRP A 301 2.44 16.87 67.91
C TRP A 301 1.47 17.91 68.45
N VAL A 302 0.19 17.62 68.29
CA VAL A 302 -0.94 18.45 68.68
C VAL A 302 -1.69 17.70 69.77
N ASP A 303 -1.98 18.36 70.90
CA ASP A 303 -2.69 17.70 72.01
C ASP A 303 -4.20 17.54 71.75
N ASN A 304 -4.91 16.95 72.71
CA ASN A 304 -6.36 16.75 72.64
C ASN A 304 -7.20 18.04 72.72
N LYS A 305 -6.57 19.20 72.91
CA LYS A 305 -7.18 20.53 72.83
C LYS A 305 -6.78 21.26 71.53
N TYR A 306 -6.18 20.55 70.58
CA TYR A 306 -5.73 21.06 69.28
C TYR A 306 -4.57 22.06 69.34
N VAL A 307 -3.85 22.12 70.46
CA VAL A 307 -2.69 23.01 70.65
C VAL A 307 -1.42 22.29 70.23
N ILE A 308 -0.59 22.94 69.40
CA ILE A 308 0.74 22.43 69.01
C ILE A 308 1.65 22.44 70.22
N ARG A 309 2.13 21.26 70.63
CA ARG A 309 3.03 21.09 71.79
C ARG A 309 4.48 20.91 71.37
N TRP A 310 4.74 20.03 70.41
CA TRP A 310 6.09 19.74 69.91
C TRP A 310 6.16 19.92 68.40
N VAL A 311 7.34 20.36 67.93
CA VAL A 311 7.65 20.57 66.51
C VAL A 311 9.07 20.10 66.21
N ALA A 312 9.25 19.45 65.06
CA ALA A 312 10.54 19.03 64.52
C ALA A 312 10.61 19.44 63.03
N PRO A 313 11.64 20.18 62.56
CA PRO A 313 12.65 20.89 63.35
C PRO A 313 12.06 22.08 64.11
N GLU A 314 12.59 22.40 65.30
CA GLU A 314 12.20 23.61 66.04
C GLU A 314 12.77 24.88 65.40
N GLU A 315 13.97 24.78 64.81
CA GLU A 315 14.62 25.88 64.10
C GLU A 315 13.74 26.34 62.91
N GLY A 316 13.35 27.63 62.93
CA GLY A 316 12.46 28.24 61.94
C GLY A 316 10.96 28.03 62.18
N ASN A 317 10.56 27.26 63.20
CA ASN A 317 9.17 26.99 63.57
C ASN A 317 8.83 27.40 65.03
N GLU A 318 9.63 28.27 65.62
CA GLU A 318 9.47 28.71 67.03
C GLU A 318 8.13 29.45 67.26
N LEU A 319 7.66 30.18 66.24
CA LEU A 319 6.46 31.01 66.29
C LEU A 319 5.13 30.23 66.25
N ILE A 320 5.16 28.93 65.91
CA ILE A 320 3.96 28.09 65.83
C ILE A 320 3.79 27.18 67.05
N LYS A 321 4.74 27.19 67.99
CA LYS A 321 4.62 26.49 69.27
C LYS A 321 3.50 27.13 70.08
N GLU A 322 2.63 26.32 70.68
CA GLU A 322 1.42 26.75 71.39
C GLU A 322 0.31 27.36 70.52
N TYR A 323 0.46 27.39 69.20
CA TYR A 323 -0.63 27.79 68.29
C TYR A 323 -1.76 26.74 68.33
N ASN A 324 -3.01 27.21 68.37
CA ASN A 324 -4.19 26.35 68.35
C ASN A 324 -4.69 26.16 66.92
N LEU A 325 -4.65 24.93 66.42
CA LEU A 325 -5.08 24.61 65.06
C LEU A 325 -6.61 24.68 64.87
N ASP A 326 -7.39 24.67 65.95
CA ASP A 326 -8.86 24.82 65.92
C ASP A 326 -9.31 26.25 65.57
N ASP A 327 -8.41 27.24 65.68
CA ASP A 327 -8.72 28.65 65.41
C ASP A 327 -8.92 28.93 63.91
N ASN A 328 -8.49 28.04 63.02
CA ASN A 328 -8.73 28.13 61.58
C ASN A 328 -9.93 27.25 61.17
N PRO A 329 -11.03 27.84 60.66
CA PRO A 329 -12.28 27.11 60.38
C PRO A 329 -12.11 26.00 59.33
N ASP A 330 -11.28 26.21 58.31
CA ASP A 330 -11.06 25.23 57.24
C ASP A 330 -10.26 24.02 57.77
N ARG A 331 -9.25 24.28 58.61
CA ARG A 331 -8.42 23.22 59.23
C ARG A 331 -9.16 22.45 60.30
N ARG A 332 -10.01 23.13 61.06
CA ARG A 332 -10.91 22.50 62.02
C ARG A 332 -11.80 21.46 61.35
N GLU A 333 -12.44 21.80 60.23
CA GLU A 333 -13.32 20.86 59.53
C GLU A 333 -12.55 19.63 59.01
N GLU A 334 -11.37 19.82 58.42
CA GLU A 334 -10.53 18.73 57.93
C GLU A 334 -10.03 17.82 59.06
N MET A 335 -9.61 18.39 60.20
CA MET A 335 -9.20 17.63 61.39
C MET A 335 -10.36 16.84 61.99
N LEU A 336 -11.54 17.45 62.12
CA LEU A 336 -12.73 16.76 62.63
C LEU A 336 -13.16 15.61 61.71
N ARG A 337 -13.03 15.79 60.39
CA ARG A 337 -13.27 14.72 59.41
C ARG A 337 -12.28 13.56 59.58
N SER A 338 -11.01 13.85 59.82
CA SER A 338 -9.99 12.83 60.12
C SER A 338 -10.30 12.07 61.40
N LEU A 339 -10.64 12.77 62.49
CA LEU A 339 -11.00 12.16 63.77
C LEU A 339 -12.27 11.31 63.68
N ALA A 340 -13.31 11.79 63.00
CA ALA A 340 -14.57 11.07 62.86
C ALA A 340 -14.42 9.74 62.11
N LYS A 341 -13.51 9.67 61.13
CA LYS A 341 -13.21 8.44 60.38
C LYS A 341 -12.14 7.58 61.05
N ASN A 342 -11.40 8.11 62.03
CA ASN A 342 -10.20 7.49 62.59
C ASN A 342 -9.18 7.09 61.50
N GLU A 343 -9.00 7.96 60.51
CA GLU A 343 -8.13 7.74 59.37
C GLU A 343 -7.27 8.98 59.11
N LEU A 344 -6.09 8.77 58.54
CA LEU A 344 -5.23 9.86 58.08
C LEU A 344 -5.95 10.67 57.00
N GLN A 345 -5.88 12.00 57.06
CA GLN A 345 -6.39 12.87 55.98
C GLN A 345 -5.39 13.94 55.53
N PHE A 346 -5.47 14.28 54.25
CA PHE A 346 -4.79 15.45 53.70
C PHE A 346 -5.62 16.72 53.89
N SER A 347 -4.94 17.83 54.11
CA SER A 347 -5.52 19.17 54.08
C SER A 347 -5.57 19.71 52.65
N SER A 348 -6.44 20.69 52.39
CA SER A 348 -6.29 21.59 51.24
C SER A 348 -4.97 22.37 51.33
N GLN A 349 -4.36 22.76 50.21
CA GLN A 349 -3.12 23.54 50.26
C GLN A 349 -3.35 24.93 50.88
N PHE A 350 -2.29 25.51 51.46
CA PHE A 350 -2.26 26.91 51.86
C PHE A 350 -0.84 27.48 51.80
N ASP A 351 -0.75 28.81 51.85
CA ASP A 351 0.53 29.51 51.81
C ASP A 351 1.23 29.50 53.17
N TRP A 352 2.36 28.82 53.23
CA TRP A 352 3.28 28.82 54.36
C TRP A 352 4.43 29.79 54.10
N ALA A 353 4.36 30.98 54.70
CA ALA A 353 5.41 32.02 54.73
C ALA A 353 6.18 32.26 53.39
N LYS A 354 5.96 33.42 52.75
CA LYS A 354 6.62 33.84 51.49
C LYS A 354 6.70 32.72 50.42
N GLY A 355 5.55 32.31 49.92
CA GLY A 355 5.43 31.64 48.61
C GLY A 355 5.59 30.12 48.59
N ASN A 356 5.70 29.44 49.74
CA ASN A 356 5.71 27.98 49.76
C ASN A 356 4.32 27.42 50.06
N LYS A 357 3.71 26.73 49.09
CA LYS A 357 2.44 26.04 49.30
C LYS A 357 2.67 24.72 50.04
N VAL A 358 1.90 24.47 51.09
CA VAL A 358 2.02 23.26 51.91
C VAL A 358 0.70 22.53 52.07
N ILE A 359 0.81 21.22 52.30
CA ILE A 359 -0.30 20.29 52.60
C ILE A 359 -0.02 19.69 53.98
N LEU A 360 -1.04 19.61 54.83
CA LEU A 360 -0.94 18.95 56.13
C LEU A 360 -1.47 17.52 56.04
N LEU A 361 -0.81 16.58 56.72
CA LEU A 361 -1.37 15.25 56.99
C LEU A 361 -1.83 15.21 58.44
N PHE A 362 -3.11 15.00 58.67
CA PHE A 362 -3.70 14.81 60.00
C PHE A 362 -3.78 13.32 60.30
N SER A 363 -3.07 12.85 61.33
CA SER A 363 -3.16 11.47 61.80
C SER A 363 -3.71 11.46 63.24
N PRO A 364 -4.96 11.00 63.46
CA PRO A 364 -5.60 11.05 64.78
C PRO A 364 -4.98 10.02 65.71
N MET A 365 -4.79 10.38 66.97
CA MET A 365 -4.21 9.51 67.98
C MET A 365 -5.26 9.10 69.01
N LEU A 366 -5.70 7.85 68.94
CA LEU A 366 -6.76 7.30 69.79
C LEU A 366 -6.22 6.12 70.61
N LYS A 367 -6.16 6.27 71.93
CA LYS A 367 -5.79 5.19 72.86
C LYS A 367 -7.07 4.60 73.46
N GLY A 368 -7.52 3.46 72.93
CA GLY A 368 -8.88 2.99 73.16
C GLY A 368 -9.89 3.97 72.55
N ASN A 369 -10.88 4.43 73.33
CA ASN A 369 -11.85 5.46 72.90
C ASN A 369 -11.44 6.89 73.27
N HIS A 370 -10.24 7.10 73.83
CA HIS A 370 -9.80 8.43 74.27
C HIS A 370 -8.88 9.08 73.25
N PHE A 371 -9.33 10.22 72.72
CA PHE A 371 -8.55 11.08 71.84
C PHE A 371 -7.39 11.74 72.59
N GLN A 372 -6.17 11.46 72.15
CA GLN A 372 -4.93 11.97 72.74
C GLN A 372 -4.39 13.19 71.99
N GLY A 373 -4.87 13.45 70.77
CA GLY A 373 -4.40 14.53 69.91
C GLY A 373 -4.14 14.09 68.47
N PHE A 374 -3.41 14.89 67.70
CA PHE A 374 -2.99 14.56 66.33
C PHE A 374 -1.47 14.54 66.21
N MET A 375 -0.97 13.66 65.36
CA MET A 375 0.32 13.84 64.73
C MET A 375 0.08 14.53 63.38
N VAL A 376 0.74 15.67 63.15
CA VAL A 376 0.52 16.49 61.95
C VAL A 376 1.82 16.63 61.17
N GLY A 377 1.85 16.15 59.94
CA GLY A 377 2.99 16.34 59.04
C GLY A 377 2.75 17.53 58.13
N ILE A 378 3.74 18.41 57.96
CA ILE A 378 3.72 19.51 57.00
C ILE A 378 4.53 19.11 55.78
N LEU A 379 3.90 19.00 54.61
CA LEU A 379 4.53 18.70 53.33
C LEU A 379 4.60 19.95 52.45
N ASN A 380 5.73 20.17 51.80
CA ASN A 380 5.80 21.09 50.66
C ASN A 380 5.15 20.41 49.44
N ALA A 381 4.04 20.99 48.95
CA ALA A 381 3.24 20.40 47.88
C ALA A 381 4.05 20.22 46.58
N GLU A 382 4.87 21.22 46.22
CA GLU A 382 5.63 21.22 44.97
C GLU A 382 6.78 20.21 45.02
N ILE A 383 7.56 20.18 46.12
CA ILE A 383 8.69 19.24 46.28
C ILE A 383 8.18 17.79 46.35
N PHE A 384 7.09 17.57 47.10
CA PHE A 384 6.49 16.25 47.25
C PHE A 384 5.98 15.71 45.92
N LEU A 385 5.21 16.52 45.17
CA LEU A 385 4.69 16.12 43.87
C LEU A 385 5.82 16.01 42.84
N ASP A 386 6.83 16.88 42.85
CA ASP A 386 7.99 16.76 41.96
C ASP A 386 8.75 15.44 42.20
N ASP A 387 8.96 15.00 43.46
CA ASP A 387 9.62 13.71 43.74
C ASP A 387 8.82 12.51 43.21
N ILE A 388 7.50 12.51 43.40
CA ILE A 388 6.60 11.48 42.87
C ILE A 388 6.70 11.43 41.34
N LEU A 389 6.66 12.60 40.70
CA LEU A 389 6.60 12.73 39.25
C LEU A 389 7.97 12.56 38.58
N LYS A 390 9.09 12.82 39.26
CA LYS A 390 10.46 12.72 38.71
C LYS A 390 10.85 11.30 38.33
N LYS A 391 10.28 10.30 39.00
CA LYS A 391 10.45 8.88 38.67
C LYS A 391 9.55 8.42 37.52
N MET A 392 8.62 9.27 37.07
CA MET A 392 7.76 8.99 35.93
C MET A 392 8.31 9.58 34.63
N ASP A 393 8.19 8.81 33.56
CA ASP A 393 8.48 9.30 32.21
C ASP A 393 7.34 10.20 31.72
N ILE A 394 7.29 11.47 32.11
CA ILE A 394 6.26 12.43 31.66
C ILE A 394 6.78 13.24 30.44
N GLN A 395 7.82 12.75 29.76
CA GLN A 395 8.40 13.47 28.62
C GLN A 395 7.38 13.66 27.50
N GLY A 396 7.27 14.89 27.00
CA GLY A 396 6.33 15.24 25.94
C GLY A 396 4.90 15.54 26.39
N TYR A 397 4.58 15.41 27.68
CA TYR A 397 3.27 15.73 28.26
C TYR A 397 3.34 16.87 29.27
N ASN A 398 2.26 17.65 29.31
CA ASN A 398 2.02 18.67 30.32
C ASN A 398 0.94 18.17 31.28
N LEU A 399 1.14 18.44 32.57
CA LEU A 399 0.33 17.97 33.69
C LEU A 399 0.06 19.15 34.63
N GLY A 400 -1.18 19.29 35.05
CA GLY A 400 -1.59 20.18 36.13
C GLY A 400 -2.43 19.42 37.17
N ILE A 401 -2.04 19.52 38.43
CA ILE A 401 -2.77 18.95 39.57
C ILE A 401 -3.41 20.09 40.34
N TYR A 402 -4.70 19.97 40.63
CA TYR A 402 -5.50 20.98 41.32
C TYR A 402 -6.22 20.35 42.51
N ASP A 403 -6.35 21.07 43.62
CA ASP A 403 -7.27 20.74 44.69
C ASP A 403 -8.46 21.72 44.73
N ALA A 404 -9.24 21.69 45.82
CA ALA A 404 -10.35 22.61 46.03
C ALA A 404 -9.94 24.09 46.10
N SER A 405 -8.68 24.38 46.46
CA SER A 405 -8.18 25.75 46.65
C SER A 405 -7.44 26.31 45.42
N GLY A 406 -7.00 25.45 44.49
CA GLY A 406 -6.40 25.87 43.22
C GLY A 406 -5.32 24.93 42.71
N LEU A 407 -4.37 25.47 41.93
CA LEU A 407 -3.26 24.70 41.36
C LEU A 407 -2.28 24.26 42.46
N LEU A 408 -2.10 22.94 42.61
CA LEU A 408 -1.12 22.29 43.49
C LEU A 408 0.25 22.17 42.82
N TYR A 409 0.28 21.72 41.56
CA TYR A 409 1.52 21.48 40.82
C TYR A 409 1.28 21.58 39.31
N THR A 410 2.29 22.06 38.57
CA THR A 410 2.32 21.99 37.10
C THR A 410 3.74 21.81 36.59
N ASN A 411 3.92 20.98 35.57
CA ASN A 411 5.19 20.91 34.82
C ASN A 411 5.14 21.75 33.52
N ALA A 412 4.00 22.38 33.22
CA ALA A 412 3.76 23.07 31.96
C ALA A 412 4.39 24.48 31.95
N ARG A 413 5.25 24.74 30.96
CA ARG A 413 5.83 26.09 30.74
C ARG A 413 4.85 27.08 30.11
N GLU A 414 3.86 26.60 29.35
CA GLU A 414 2.81 27.42 28.73
C GLU A 414 1.42 26.90 29.10
N HIS A 415 0.53 27.81 29.50
CA HIS A 415 -0.87 27.51 29.88
C HIS A 415 -1.84 27.55 28.68
N LYS A 416 -1.33 27.62 27.44
CA LYS A 416 -2.19 27.69 26.25
C LYS A 416 -2.74 26.31 25.92
N PHE A 417 -4.05 26.16 26.10
CA PHE A 417 -4.78 24.95 25.74
C PHE A 417 -5.10 24.92 24.24
N TYR A 418 -4.73 23.86 23.53
CA TYR A 418 -5.42 23.49 22.30
C TYR A 418 -6.79 22.90 22.68
N LYS A 419 -7.87 23.61 22.36
CA LYS A 419 -9.23 23.18 22.69
C LYS A 419 -9.50 21.78 22.11
N GLY A 420 -9.77 20.83 22.99
CA GLY A 420 -10.23 19.48 22.65
C GLY A 420 -9.36 18.35 23.19
N TRP A 421 -8.07 18.58 23.43
CA TRP A 421 -7.13 17.49 23.77
C TRP A 421 -6.55 17.68 25.15
N LYS A 422 -7.44 17.48 26.11
CA LYS A 422 -7.13 17.37 27.52
C LYS A 422 -7.86 16.16 28.06
N HIS A 423 -7.20 15.40 28.91
CA HIS A 423 -7.86 14.41 29.71
C HIS A 423 -7.84 14.88 31.16
N SER A 424 -8.97 14.75 31.86
CA SER A 424 -9.06 15.16 33.25
C SER A 424 -9.75 14.12 34.10
N ILE A 425 -9.10 13.75 35.20
CA ILE A 425 -9.63 12.83 36.21
C ILE A 425 -9.74 13.57 37.55
N THR A 426 -10.60 13.05 38.42
CA THR A 426 -10.72 13.52 39.80
C THR A 426 -10.42 12.34 40.70
N LEU A 427 -9.30 12.42 41.42
CA LEU A 427 -8.77 11.36 42.27
C LEU A 427 -9.11 11.65 43.74
N PRO A 428 -9.94 10.84 44.41
CA PRO A 428 -10.20 10.98 45.83
C PRO A 428 -9.04 10.39 46.66
N LEU A 429 -8.25 11.24 47.32
CA LEU A 429 -7.11 10.83 48.15
C LEU A 429 -7.28 11.36 49.58
N TYR A 430 -7.40 10.43 50.54
CA TYR A 430 -7.40 10.71 51.99
C TYR A 430 -8.22 11.95 52.40
N GLY A 431 -9.47 12.03 51.94
CA GLY A 431 -10.40 13.13 52.28
C GLY A 431 -10.39 14.35 51.34
N GLN A 432 -9.50 14.38 50.35
CA GLN A 432 -9.41 15.43 49.32
C GLN A 432 -9.73 14.89 47.93
N ASN A 433 -10.21 15.77 47.04
CA ASN A 433 -10.47 15.43 45.64
C ASN A 433 -9.48 16.21 44.76
N TRP A 434 -8.44 15.55 44.28
CA TRP A 434 -7.45 16.16 43.41
C TRP A 434 -7.87 16.00 41.95
N LYS A 435 -8.01 17.12 41.25
CA LYS A 435 -8.29 17.14 39.83
C LYS A 435 -6.97 17.17 39.05
N ILE A 436 -6.72 16.12 38.30
CA ILE A 436 -5.53 15.99 37.47
C ILE A 436 -5.93 16.28 36.02
N ILE A 437 -5.20 17.17 35.35
CA ILE A 437 -5.42 17.52 33.95
C ILE A 437 -4.12 17.25 33.19
N LEU A 438 -4.19 16.41 32.16
CA LEU A 438 -3.07 16.07 31.28
C LEU A 438 -3.36 16.51 29.85
N TRP A 439 -2.35 17.09 29.18
CA TRP A 439 -2.42 17.48 27.78
C TRP A 439 -1.06 17.34 27.09
N PRO A 440 -1.01 17.11 25.77
CA PRO A 440 0.25 16.94 25.06
C PRO A 440 1.03 18.26 24.98
N SER A 441 2.35 18.18 25.00
CA SER A 441 3.22 19.32 24.65
C SER A 441 3.16 19.61 23.15
N ILE A 442 3.57 20.82 22.74
CA ILE A 442 3.70 21.19 21.32
C ILE A 442 4.65 20.25 20.56
N SER A 443 5.68 19.72 21.23
CA SER A 443 6.62 18.77 20.62
C SER A 443 5.95 17.43 20.28
N LEU A 444 5.24 16.83 21.24
CA LEU A 444 4.49 15.59 21.06
C LEU A 444 3.34 15.78 20.06
N TYR A 445 2.65 16.92 20.14
CA TYR A 445 1.63 17.32 19.18
C TYR A 445 2.18 17.29 17.74
N ASN A 446 3.31 17.96 17.50
CA ASN A 446 3.92 18.00 16.18
C ASN A 446 4.37 16.59 15.74
N GLN A 447 4.98 15.82 16.63
CA GLN A 447 5.45 14.47 16.31
C GLN A 447 4.31 13.52 15.87
N VAL A 448 3.16 13.56 16.57
CA VAL A 448 2.04 12.64 16.31
C VAL A 448 1.16 13.12 15.15
N ILE A 449 0.93 14.43 15.03
CA ILE A 449 -0.12 14.97 14.14
C ILE A 449 0.41 15.72 12.93
N THR A 450 1.59 16.33 13.01
CA THR A 450 2.22 16.92 11.82
C THR A 450 3.01 15.91 10.99
N SER A 451 2.78 14.60 11.20
CA SER A 451 3.35 13.57 10.33
C SER A 451 2.95 13.84 8.88
N PHE A 452 3.91 13.65 7.97
CA PHE A 452 3.72 13.92 6.53
C PHE A 452 2.78 12.89 5.85
N PHE A 453 2.37 11.85 6.58
CA PHE A 453 1.69 10.69 6.02
C PHE A 453 0.28 10.97 5.47
N PRO A 454 -0.65 11.67 6.18
CA PRO A 454 -1.94 12.03 5.61
C PRO A 454 -1.80 12.92 4.37
N THR A 455 -0.89 13.90 4.41
CA THR A 455 -0.63 14.79 3.26
C THR A 455 -0.08 14.02 2.07
N MET A 456 0.74 12.99 2.28
CA MET A 456 1.23 12.11 1.23
C MET A 456 0.11 11.28 0.58
N ILE A 457 -0.77 10.68 1.38
CA ILE A 457 -1.94 9.96 0.85
C ILE A 457 -2.75 10.86 -0.07
N LEU A 458 -2.99 12.11 0.35
CA LEU A 458 -3.76 13.06 -0.44
C LEU A 458 -3.05 13.43 -1.76
N ILE A 459 -1.76 13.77 -1.72
CA ILE A 459 -0.99 14.17 -2.91
C ILE A 459 -0.86 13.01 -3.89
N ILE A 460 -0.45 11.83 -3.42
CA ILE A 460 -0.26 10.63 -4.24
C ILE A 460 -1.61 10.21 -4.84
N GLY A 461 -2.69 10.20 -4.04
CA GLY A 461 -4.01 9.83 -4.53
C GLY A 461 -4.56 10.80 -5.57
N ILE A 462 -4.32 12.11 -5.45
CA ILE A 462 -4.66 13.10 -6.50
C ILE A 462 -3.87 12.81 -7.79
N ILE A 463 -2.57 12.55 -7.69
CA ILE A 463 -1.73 12.20 -8.85
C ILE A 463 -2.24 10.92 -9.53
N ILE A 464 -2.53 9.86 -8.76
CA ILE A 464 -3.08 8.60 -9.27
C ILE A 464 -4.43 8.82 -9.95
N ALA A 465 -5.31 9.64 -9.36
CA ALA A 465 -6.61 9.96 -9.94
C ALA A 465 -6.46 10.62 -11.31
N LEU A 466 -5.62 11.66 -11.41
CA LEU A 466 -5.37 12.38 -12.65
C LEU A 466 -4.70 11.50 -13.72
N LEU A 467 -3.69 10.71 -13.35
CA LEU A 467 -3.00 9.79 -14.26
C LEU A 467 -3.94 8.69 -14.77
N SER A 468 -4.80 8.13 -13.90
CA SER A 468 -5.77 7.12 -14.30
C SER A 468 -6.82 7.69 -15.25
N GLY A 469 -7.32 8.90 -14.98
CA GLY A 469 -8.22 9.61 -15.89
C GLY A 469 -7.57 9.87 -17.25
N PHE A 470 -6.33 10.37 -17.26
CA PHE A 470 -5.57 10.59 -18.49
C PHE A 470 -5.34 9.30 -19.27
N LEU A 471 -4.94 8.22 -18.59
CA LEU A 471 -4.74 6.91 -19.20
C LEU A 471 -6.02 6.39 -19.87
N ILE A 472 -7.15 6.42 -19.16
CA ILE A 472 -8.43 5.97 -19.73
C ILE A 472 -8.83 6.84 -20.93
N HIS A 473 -8.65 8.16 -20.83
CA HIS A 473 -8.93 9.07 -21.95
C HIS A 473 -8.06 8.77 -23.17
N THR A 474 -6.75 8.58 -22.99
CA THR A 474 -5.82 8.25 -24.10
C THR A 474 -6.16 6.90 -24.72
N LEU A 475 -6.46 5.87 -23.93
CA LEU A 475 -6.89 4.56 -24.45
C LEU A 475 -8.18 4.66 -25.27
N GLN A 476 -9.16 5.43 -24.80
CA GLN A 476 -10.41 5.67 -25.55
C GLN A 476 -10.16 6.43 -26.84
N PHE A 477 -9.29 7.45 -26.81
CA PHE A 477 -8.91 8.22 -27.99
C PHE A 477 -8.21 7.35 -29.04
N ILE A 478 -7.26 6.52 -28.62
CA ILE A 478 -6.53 5.58 -29.48
C ILE A 478 -7.51 4.57 -30.10
N LYS A 479 -8.40 3.98 -29.29
CA LYS A 479 -9.40 3.02 -29.79
C LYS A 479 -10.34 3.65 -30.81
N GLY A 480 -10.90 4.83 -30.50
CA GLY A 480 -11.83 5.53 -31.41
C GLY A 480 -11.19 5.95 -32.73
N ASN A 481 -9.93 6.40 -32.71
CA ASN A 481 -9.22 6.75 -33.94
C ASN A 481 -8.80 5.51 -34.73
N SER A 482 -8.41 4.42 -34.06
CA SER A 482 -8.08 3.16 -34.73
C SER A 482 -9.29 2.57 -35.46
N GLU A 483 -10.48 2.59 -34.84
CA GLU A 483 -11.72 2.11 -35.46
C GLU A 483 -12.14 2.97 -36.66
N LYS A 484 -12.08 4.31 -36.55
CA LYS A 484 -12.36 5.20 -37.68
C LYS A 484 -11.37 5.02 -38.82
N LEU A 485 -10.07 4.90 -38.52
CA LEU A 485 -9.04 4.71 -39.54
C LEU A 485 -9.25 3.40 -40.28
N LYS A 486 -9.54 2.31 -39.54
CA LYS A 486 -9.89 1.01 -40.12
C LYS A 486 -11.14 1.12 -41.01
N GLN A 487 -12.21 1.74 -40.53
CA GLN A 487 -13.46 1.84 -41.30
C GLN A 487 -13.28 2.64 -42.60
N THR A 488 -12.57 3.77 -42.54
CA THR A 488 -12.33 4.62 -43.72
C THR A 488 -11.39 3.94 -44.72
N GLN A 489 -10.35 3.25 -44.23
CA GLN A 489 -9.45 2.49 -45.10
C GLN A 489 -10.14 1.29 -45.74
N THR A 490 -10.99 0.58 -44.99
CA THR A 490 -11.76 -0.56 -45.52
C THR A 490 -12.83 -0.12 -46.51
N GLU A 491 -13.51 1.01 -46.31
CA GLU A 491 -14.50 1.52 -47.27
C GLU A 491 -13.84 2.02 -48.57
N LEU A 492 -12.71 2.72 -48.47
CA LEU A 492 -11.98 3.19 -49.65
C LEU A 492 -11.29 2.04 -50.39
N ALA A 493 -10.69 1.08 -49.67
CA ALA A 493 -10.13 -0.13 -50.25
C ALA A 493 -11.23 -0.98 -50.89
N ASN A 494 -12.32 -1.28 -50.20
CA ASN A 494 -13.40 -2.10 -50.76
C ASN A 494 -14.11 -1.43 -51.95
N ALA A 495 -14.25 -0.12 -52.00
CA ALA A 495 -14.87 0.55 -53.15
C ALA A 495 -13.94 0.54 -54.39
N ARG A 496 -12.64 0.76 -54.18
CA ARG A 496 -11.65 0.84 -55.25
C ARG A 496 -11.24 -0.56 -55.73
N GLU A 497 -11.07 -1.50 -54.82
CA GLU A 497 -10.79 -2.91 -55.08
C GLU A 497 -12.03 -3.65 -55.60
N ARG A 498 -13.27 -3.25 -55.27
CA ARG A 498 -14.45 -3.78 -55.99
C ARG A 498 -14.47 -3.32 -57.44
N LEU A 499 -14.31 -2.04 -57.72
CA LEU A 499 -14.40 -1.55 -59.10
C LEU A 499 -13.21 -2.01 -59.95
N GLN A 500 -12.00 -1.98 -59.38
CA GLN A 500 -10.80 -2.44 -60.07
C GLN A 500 -10.71 -3.97 -60.09
N GLY A 501 -11.12 -4.68 -59.04
CA GLY A 501 -11.21 -6.14 -59.01
C GLY A 501 -12.33 -6.71 -59.88
N ILE A 502 -13.40 -5.97 -60.16
CA ILE A 502 -14.41 -6.39 -61.16
C ILE A 502 -13.85 -6.28 -62.59
N ILE A 503 -12.96 -5.32 -62.87
CA ILE A 503 -12.42 -5.06 -64.22
C ILE A 503 -11.07 -5.78 -64.48
N GLU A 504 -10.16 -5.81 -63.50
CA GLU A 504 -8.88 -6.55 -63.52
C GLU A 504 -9.05 -8.02 -63.14
N GLY A 505 -10.03 -8.35 -62.29
CA GLY A 505 -10.36 -9.74 -61.94
C GLY A 505 -11.21 -10.46 -62.98
N SER A 506 -11.67 -9.76 -64.02
CA SER A 506 -12.14 -10.41 -65.25
C SER A 506 -10.95 -11.00 -65.98
N SER A 507 -11.01 -12.30 -66.30
CA SER A 507 -10.02 -13.01 -67.14
C SER A 507 -10.01 -12.54 -68.59
N ASP A 508 -10.89 -11.62 -68.93
CA ASP A 508 -11.18 -11.23 -70.30
C ASP A 508 -10.44 -9.93 -70.56
N LEU A 509 -9.87 -9.80 -71.76
CA LEU A 509 -9.19 -8.61 -72.22
C LEU A 509 -10.24 -7.51 -72.40
N VAL A 510 -10.40 -6.59 -71.45
CA VAL A 510 -11.42 -5.53 -71.51
C VAL A 510 -10.79 -4.22 -71.97
N ALA A 511 -11.39 -3.59 -72.99
CA ALA A 511 -11.06 -2.22 -73.41
C ALA A 511 -12.32 -1.44 -73.80
N ALA A 512 -12.26 -0.13 -73.61
CA ALA A 512 -13.27 0.84 -74.00
C ALA A 512 -12.63 1.85 -74.95
N ILE A 513 -13.30 2.12 -76.07
CA ILE A 513 -12.83 2.99 -77.14
C ILE A 513 -13.95 4.01 -77.45
N ASP A 514 -13.60 5.26 -77.71
CA ASP A 514 -14.56 6.32 -78.03
C ASP A 514 -15.00 6.31 -79.50
N LEU A 515 -15.89 7.24 -79.87
CA LEU A 515 -16.41 7.40 -81.24
C LEU A 515 -15.36 7.84 -82.26
N ASN A 516 -14.23 8.39 -81.82
CA ASN A 516 -13.11 8.79 -82.66
C ASN A 516 -12.06 7.67 -82.78
N TYR A 517 -12.36 6.49 -82.24
CA TYR A 517 -11.51 5.31 -82.19
C TYR A 517 -10.35 5.42 -81.20
N ASP A 518 -10.41 6.31 -80.21
CA ASP A 518 -9.36 6.47 -79.20
C ASP A 518 -9.65 5.64 -77.94
N PHE A 519 -8.63 4.97 -77.40
CA PHE A 519 -8.77 4.13 -76.21
C PHE A 519 -9.04 4.98 -74.95
N ILE A 520 -10.16 4.72 -74.26
CA ILE A 520 -10.59 5.46 -73.06
C ILE A 520 -10.12 4.76 -71.77
N ALA A 521 -10.25 3.44 -71.71
CA ALA A 521 -9.87 2.63 -70.56
C ALA A 521 -9.63 1.17 -71.00
N PHE A 522 -8.74 0.45 -70.34
CA PHE A 522 -8.52 -0.97 -70.58
C PHE A 522 -7.89 -1.61 -69.35
N ASN A 523 -8.12 -2.90 -69.15
CA ASN A 523 -7.46 -3.65 -68.09
C ASN A 523 -6.03 -4.04 -68.51
N THR A 524 -5.20 -4.38 -67.54
CA THR A 524 -3.79 -4.66 -67.78
C THR A 524 -3.58 -5.84 -68.74
N MET A 525 -4.48 -6.82 -68.69
CA MET A 525 -4.44 -7.98 -69.60
C MET A 525 -4.62 -7.58 -71.06
N TYR A 526 -5.56 -6.68 -71.37
CA TYR A 526 -5.75 -6.16 -72.73
C TYR A 526 -4.50 -5.46 -73.26
N LYS A 527 -3.89 -4.58 -72.46
CA LYS A 527 -2.67 -3.86 -72.85
C LYS A 527 -1.50 -4.81 -73.12
N CYS A 528 -1.30 -5.80 -72.26
CA CYS A 528 -0.20 -6.75 -72.39
C CYS A 528 -0.35 -7.65 -73.63
N GLU A 529 -1.54 -8.18 -73.90
CA GLU A 529 -1.75 -9.05 -75.07
C GLU A 529 -1.70 -8.27 -76.38
N VAL A 530 -2.18 -7.02 -76.39
CA VAL A 530 -2.02 -6.13 -77.55
C VAL A 530 -0.54 -5.83 -77.84
N TYR A 531 0.24 -5.50 -76.81
CA TYR A 531 1.70 -5.33 -76.97
C TYR A 531 2.37 -6.63 -77.41
N ARG A 532 1.92 -7.77 -76.90
CA ARG A 532 2.48 -9.08 -77.25
C ARG A 532 2.27 -9.42 -78.72
N ILE A 533 1.05 -9.26 -79.22
CA ILE A 533 0.62 -9.68 -80.56
C ILE A 533 1.02 -8.64 -81.62
N PHE A 534 0.85 -7.34 -81.36
CA PHE A 534 1.05 -6.28 -82.35
C PHE A 534 2.32 -5.45 -82.14
N LYS A 535 3.05 -5.66 -81.03
CA LYS A 535 4.26 -4.88 -80.65
C LYS A 535 4.01 -3.37 -80.58
N ILE A 536 2.81 -3.01 -80.14
CA ILE A 536 2.38 -1.62 -79.92
C ILE A 536 2.09 -1.47 -78.44
N ASP A 537 2.76 -0.52 -77.80
CA ASP A 537 2.51 -0.22 -76.38
C ASP A 537 1.27 0.67 -76.30
N LEU A 538 0.22 0.13 -75.69
CA LEU A 538 -1.07 0.77 -75.68
C LEU A 538 -1.12 1.85 -74.59
N GLU A 539 -1.53 3.05 -74.97
CA GLU A 539 -1.77 4.16 -74.04
C GLU A 539 -3.22 4.65 -74.18
N VAL A 540 -3.77 5.15 -73.08
CA VAL A 540 -5.08 5.81 -73.09
C VAL A 540 -4.97 7.06 -73.97
N GLY A 541 -5.90 7.22 -74.91
CA GLY A 541 -5.90 8.26 -75.94
C GLY A 541 -5.24 7.83 -77.26
N MET A 542 -4.67 6.62 -77.36
CA MET A 542 -4.13 6.10 -78.60
C MET A 542 -5.24 5.66 -79.55
N ASN A 543 -5.09 5.89 -80.86
CA ASN A 543 -6.10 5.51 -81.85
C ASN A 543 -6.02 4.02 -82.23
N PHE A 544 -7.14 3.32 -82.18
CA PHE A 544 -7.30 1.90 -82.51
C PHE A 544 -6.78 1.55 -83.91
N ARG A 545 -6.85 2.48 -84.87
CA ARG A 545 -6.38 2.24 -86.24
C ARG A 545 -4.89 1.93 -86.33
N ALA A 546 -4.10 2.34 -85.34
CA ALA A 546 -2.68 1.98 -85.27
C ALA A 546 -2.46 0.46 -85.15
N LEU A 547 -3.38 -0.26 -84.50
CA LEU A 547 -3.31 -1.71 -84.33
C LEU A 547 -3.63 -2.46 -85.63
N LEU A 548 -4.59 -1.95 -86.40
CA LEU A 548 -5.01 -2.55 -87.66
C LEU A 548 -3.83 -2.62 -88.65
N GLN A 549 -3.00 -1.58 -88.73
CA GLN A 549 -1.87 -1.52 -89.66
C GLN A 549 -0.83 -2.65 -89.48
N LYS A 550 -0.81 -3.33 -88.33
CA LYS A 550 0.08 -4.46 -88.04
C LYS A 550 -0.53 -5.84 -88.36
N MET A 551 -1.81 -5.89 -88.74
CA MET A 551 -2.53 -7.12 -89.11
C MET A 551 -2.45 -7.39 -90.62
N SER A 552 -2.76 -8.62 -91.06
CA SER A 552 -2.93 -8.92 -92.49
C SER A 552 -4.14 -8.19 -93.09
N VAL A 553 -4.12 -7.88 -94.39
CA VAL A 553 -5.19 -7.09 -95.08
C VAL A 553 -6.59 -7.73 -94.91
N GLU A 554 -6.65 -9.06 -94.86
CA GLU A 554 -7.86 -9.83 -94.59
C GLU A 554 -8.40 -9.60 -93.17
N ASN A 555 -7.53 -9.64 -92.15
CA ASN A 555 -7.90 -9.41 -90.75
C ASN A 555 -8.23 -7.94 -90.46
N GLN A 556 -7.58 -6.98 -91.14
CA GLN A 556 -7.89 -5.55 -91.04
C GLN A 556 -9.33 -5.23 -91.47
N THR A 557 -9.71 -5.75 -92.64
CA THR A 557 -11.05 -5.54 -93.22
C THR A 557 -12.11 -6.19 -92.33
N LYS A 558 -11.84 -7.39 -91.81
CA LYS A 558 -12.71 -8.11 -90.89
C LYS A 558 -12.90 -7.35 -89.57
N ALA A 559 -11.84 -6.84 -88.94
CA ALA A 559 -11.91 -6.09 -87.69
C ALA A 559 -12.71 -4.77 -87.83
N MET A 560 -12.45 -3.98 -88.88
CA MET A 560 -13.21 -2.73 -89.11
C MET A 560 -14.70 -2.97 -89.36
N THR A 561 -15.05 -4.03 -90.09
CA THR A 561 -16.44 -4.39 -90.36
C THR A 561 -17.19 -4.77 -89.07
N LEU A 562 -16.51 -5.45 -88.13
CA LEU A 562 -17.07 -5.78 -86.82
C LEU A 562 -17.26 -4.53 -85.94
N TRP A 563 -16.31 -3.59 -85.95
CA TRP A 563 -16.43 -2.33 -85.18
C TRP A 563 -17.54 -1.40 -85.69
N GLU A 564 -17.65 -1.22 -87.01
CA GLU A 564 -18.73 -0.43 -87.62
C GLU A 564 -20.10 -1.05 -87.37
N ARG A 565 -20.18 -2.39 -87.29
CA ARG A 565 -21.40 -3.11 -86.90
C ARG A 565 -21.78 -2.82 -85.44
N ALA A 566 -20.81 -2.78 -84.52
CA ALA A 566 -21.06 -2.49 -83.10
C ALA A 566 -21.54 -1.03 -82.86
N MET A 567 -21.01 -0.07 -83.62
CA MET A 567 -21.42 1.35 -83.53
C MET A 567 -22.83 1.64 -84.06
N LYS A 568 -23.40 0.73 -84.87
CA LYS A 568 -24.80 0.83 -85.33
C LYS A 568 -25.82 0.37 -84.28
N GLY A 569 -25.38 -0.10 -83.11
CA GLY A 569 -26.18 -0.11 -81.87
C GLY A 569 -26.55 -1.47 -81.27
N THR A 570 -26.10 -2.60 -81.83
CA THR A 570 -26.38 -3.94 -81.24
C THR A 570 -25.11 -4.74 -80.97
N GLY A 571 -24.97 -5.26 -79.75
CA GLY A 571 -23.81 -6.06 -79.31
C GLY A 571 -23.82 -7.50 -79.82
N PHE A 572 -22.64 -8.13 -79.99
CA PHE A 572 -22.48 -9.48 -80.53
C PHE A 572 -21.14 -10.16 -80.11
N ILE A 573 -20.99 -11.46 -80.37
CA ILE A 573 -19.85 -12.32 -79.94
C ILE A 573 -19.23 -13.09 -81.12
N VAL A 574 -17.89 -13.26 -81.14
CA VAL A 574 -17.12 -14.02 -82.16
C VAL A 574 -15.91 -14.73 -81.52
N ILE A 575 -15.61 -15.98 -81.88
CA ILE A 575 -14.39 -16.70 -81.45
C ILE A 575 -13.31 -16.60 -82.53
N GLU A 576 -12.10 -16.21 -82.15
CA GLU A 576 -10.96 -16.05 -83.05
C GLU A 576 -9.71 -16.74 -82.50
N SER A 577 -9.05 -17.52 -83.35
CA SER A 577 -7.78 -18.17 -83.05
C SER A 577 -6.66 -17.41 -83.75
N PHE A 578 -5.67 -16.98 -82.99
CA PHE A 578 -4.53 -16.22 -83.51
C PHE A 578 -3.31 -17.14 -83.55
N LYS A 579 -2.91 -17.53 -84.76
CA LYS A 579 -1.67 -18.28 -85.02
C LYS A 579 -0.61 -17.35 -85.57
N ASP A 580 0.47 -17.15 -84.81
CA ASP A 580 1.66 -16.43 -85.28
C ASP A 580 2.86 -17.39 -85.36
N LYS A 581 3.77 -17.16 -86.33
CA LYS A 581 4.90 -18.04 -86.69
C LYS A 581 5.96 -18.22 -85.58
N ARG A 582 5.77 -17.65 -84.40
CA ARG A 582 6.70 -17.74 -83.26
C ARG A 582 6.06 -18.09 -81.90
N HIS A 583 4.76 -18.37 -81.81
CA HIS A 583 4.11 -18.77 -80.55
C HIS A 583 3.02 -19.84 -80.77
N ASP A 584 2.91 -20.80 -79.86
CA ASP A 584 1.83 -21.80 -79.84
C ASP A 584 0.47 -21.10 -79.69
N GLY A 585 -0.50 -21.46 -80.53
CA GLY A 585 -1.71 -20.67 -80.81
C GLY A 585 -2.50 -20.20 -79.58
N LEU A 586 -2.91 -18.94 -79.61
CA LEU A 586 -3.79 -18.34 -78.60
C LEU A 586 -5.23 -18.30 -79.13
N ASP A 587 -6.17 -18.78 -78.34
CA ASP A 587 -7.60 -18.80 -78.66
C ASP A 587 -8.35 -17.77 -77.80
N PHE A 588 -9.12 -16.89 -78.46
CA PHE A 588 -9.87 -15.83 -77.79
C PHE A 588 -11.35 -15.82 -78.19
N GLU A 589 -12.24 -15.66 -77.22
CA GLU A 589 -13.68 -15.43 -77.43
C GLU A 589 -14.01 -13.94 -77.21
N ILE A 590 -14.54 -13.24 -78.21
CA ILE A 590 -14.57 -11.77 -78.26
C ILE A 590 -15.98 -11.19 -78.32
N HIS A 591 -16.28 -10.23 -77.44
CA HIS A 591 -17.58 -9.55 -77.28
C HIS A 591 -17.47 -8.04 -77.58
N TYR A 592 -18.44 -7.47 -78.31
CA TYR A 592 -18.53 -6.04 -78.63
C TYR A 592 -19.85 -5.44 -78.11
N ASN A 593 -19.80 -4.35 -77.34
CA ASN A 593 -20.97 -3.70 -76.71
C ASN A 593 -20.89 -2.16 -76.70
N PRO A 594 -21.91 -1.41 -77.16
CA PRO A 594 -21.91 0.06 -77.17
C PRO A 594 -22.01 0.70 -75.77
N ILE A 595 -21.31 1.82 -75.55
CA ILE A 595 -21.27 2.61 -74.30
C ILE A 595 -22.09 3.90 -74.50
N HIS A 596 -22.97 4.20 -73.54
CA HIS A 596 -23.84 5.38 -73.56
C HIS A 596 -23.58 6.27 -72.34
N ASP A 597 -23.79 7.58 -72.48
CA ASP A 597 -23.79 8.51 -71.34
C ASP A 597 -25.11 8.46 -70.55
N SER A 598 -25.19 9.24 -69.47
CA SER A 598 -26.38 9.33 -68.61
C SER A 598 -27.64 9.87 -69.30
N GLU A 599 -27.53 10.44 -70.51
CA GLU A 599 -28.63 10.97 -71.31
C GLU A 599 -29.00 10.03 -72.49
N GLY A 600 -28.37 8.85 -72.58
CA GLY A 600 -28.66 7.82 -73.57
C GLY A 600 -28.00 8.02 -74.93
N LYS A 601 -27.06 8.97 -75.04
CA LYS A 601 -26.30 9.22 -76.26
C LYS A 601 -25.12 8.26 -76.33
N LEU A 602 -24.90 7.66 -77.50
CA LEU A 602 -23.75 6.79 -77.73
C LEU A 602 -22.47 7.62 -77.59
N ILE A 603 -21.53 7.15 -76.75
CA ILE A 603 -20.26 7.83 -76.46
C ILE A 603 -19.03 6.96 -76.77
N GLY A 604 -19.22 5.66 -77.03
CA GLY A 604 -18.12 4.77 -77.40
C GLY A 604 -18.58 3.32 -77.52
N VAL A 605 -17.63 2.40 -77.61
CA VAL A 605 -17.86 0.95 -77.64
C VAL A 605 -16.86 0.26 -76.73
N SER A 606 -17.37 -0.62 -75.87
CA SER A 606 -16.59 -1.54 -75.05
C SER A 606 -16.42 -2.87 -75.77
N HIS A 607 -15.25 -3.45 -75.65
CA HIS A 607 -14.90 -4.74 -76.21
C HIS A 607 -14.19 -5.56 -75.15
N PHE A 608 -14.63 -6.81 -74.94
CA PHE A 608 -13.91 -7.74 -74.08
C PHE A 608 -13.65 -9.09 -74.72
N ALA A 609 -12.43 -9.62 -74.58
CA ALA A 609 -11.98 -10.86 -75.24
C ALA A 609 -11.40 -11.89 -74.26
N ILE A 610 -12.00 -13.07 -74.12
CA ILE A 610 -11.63 -14.11 -73.15
C ILE A 610 -10.44 -14.92 -73.66
N ASN A 611 -9.29 -14.88 -72.98
CA ASN A 611 -8.14 -15.75 -73.28
C ASN A 611 -8.32 -17.10 -72.58
N VAL A 612 -8.64 -18.16 -73.32
CA VAL A 612 -8.85 -19.49 -72.74
C VAL A 612 -7.56 -20.33 -72.67
N HIS A 613 -6.42 -19.79 -73.10
CA HIS A 613 -5.16 -20.54 -73.20
C HIS A 613 -4.49 -20.77 -71.83
N GLN A 614 -4.58 -19.81 -70.91
CA GLN A 614 -3.81 -19.79 -69.66
C GLN A 614 -4.52 -20.50 -68.48
N ARG A 615 -5.84 -20.72 -68.57
CA ARG A 615 -6.60 -21.52 -67.59
C ARG A 615 -6.04 -22.94 -67.46
N ILE A 616 -5.52 -23.48 -68.56
CA ILE A 616 -4.85 -24.80 -68.63
C ILE A 616 -3.44 -24.76 -68.01
N GLN A 617 -2.78 -23.59 -67.96
CA GLN A 617 -1.44 -23.44 -67.39
C GLN A 617 -1.43 -23.07 -65.89
N ASN A 618 -2.47 -22.39 -65.38
CA ASN A 618 -2.55 -21.91 -63.98
C ASN A 618 -2.73 -23.02 -62.93
N GLU A 619 -3.31 -24.18 -63.27
CA GLU A 619 -3.37 -25.34 -62.36
C GLU A 619 -1.98 -25.83 -61.95
N ARG A 620 -0.98 -25.70 -62.84
CA ARG A 620 0.41 -26.12 -62.53
C ARG A 620 1.11 -25.17 -61.56
N LYS A 621 0.83 -23.87 -61.61
CA LYS A 621 1.44 -22.86 -60.71
C LYS A 621 0.88 -22.89 -59.29
N LEU A 622 -0.38 -23.33 -59.13
CA LEU A 622 -1.02 -23.47 -57.82
C LEU A 622 -0.34 -24.53 -56.93
N GLU A 623 0.17 -25.60 -57.54
CA GLU A 623 0.89 -26.68 -56.85
C GLU A 623 2.24 -26.19 -56.29
N GLU A 624 2.93 -25.29 -57.00
CA GLU A 624 4.22 -24.72 -56.58
C GLU A 624 4.07 -23.78 -55.38
N SER A 625 3.02 -22.94 -55.34
CA SER A 625 2.76 -22.01 -54.22
C SER A 625 2.33 -22.73 -52.94
N LYS A 626 1.69 -23.91 -53.05
CA LYS A 626 1.31 -24.74 -51.91
C LYS A 626 2.55 -25.24 -51.15
N ILE A 627 3.58 -25.67 -51.87
CA ILE A 627 4.84 -26.15 -51.29
C ILE A 627 5.58 -25.03 -50.54
N GLU A 628 5.52 -23.79 -51.02
CA GLU A 628 6.12 -22.63 -50.34
C GLU A 628 5.43 -22.30 -49.01
N LEU A 629 4.09 -22.34 -48.99
CA LEU A 629 3.31 -22.10 -47.77
C LEU A 629 3.56 -23.17 -46.70
N GLU A 630 3.65 -24.45 -47.10
CA GLU A 630 3.97 -25.55 -46.19
C GLU A 630 5.32 -25.35 -45.49
N ASN A 631 6.32 -24.79 -46.19
CA ASN A 631 7.63 -24.48 -45.60
C ASN A 631 7.56 -23.33 -44.56
N VAL A 632 6.77 -22.29 -44.80
CA VAL A 632 6.58 -21.19 -43.83
C VAL A 632 5.86 -21.66 -42.58
N VAL A 633 4.79 -22.46 -42.74
CA VAL A 633 4.05 -23.05 -41.61
C VAL A 633 4.97 -23.90 -40.73
N LYS A 634 5.81 -24.73 -41.36
CA LYS A 634 6.78 -25.58 -40.65
C LYS A 634 7.80 -24.76 -39.85
N SER A 635 8.26 -23.62 -40.37
CA SER A 635 9.17 -22.72 -39.62
C SER A 635 8.50 -22.11 -38.38
N LEU A 636 7.23 -21.69 -38.51
CA LEU A 636 6.45 -21.14 -37.40
C LEU A 636 6.18 -22.18 -36.30
N GLU A 637 5.90 -23.43 -36.67
CA GLU A 637 5.71 -24.53 -35.71
C GLU A 637 6.96 -24.77 -34.85
N ILE A 638 8.15 -24.71 -35.46
CA ILE A 638 9.43 -24.85 -34.74
C ILE A 638 9.61 -23.68 -33.75
N GLN A 639 9.36 -22.44 -34.18
CA GLN A 639 9.45 -21.26 -33.30
C GLN A 639 8.45 -21.33 -32.13
N ASN A 640 7.21 -21.74 -32.38
CA ASN A 640 6.21 -21.92 -31.32
C ASN A 640 6.66 -22.99 -30.31
N LYS A 641 7.24 -24.10 -30.78
CA LYS A 641 7.73 -25.17 -29.90
C LYS A 641 8.86 -24.69 -28.99
N GLU A 642 9.80 -23.88 -29.50
CA GLU A 642 10.87 -23.28 -28.68
C GLU A 642 10.32 -22.31 -27.63
N LEU A 643 9.33 -21.49 -27.99
CA LEU A 643 8.67 -20.57 -27.05
C LEU A 643 7.94 -21.33 -25.94
N GLU A 644 7.27 -22.45 -26.24
CA GLU A 644 6.62 -23.28 -25.22
C GLU A 644 7.65 -23.92 -24.28
N LEU A 645 8.78 -24.41 -24.79
CA LEU A 645 9.86 -24.93 -23.94
C LEU A 645 10.48 -23.84 -23.06
N LEU A 646 10.64 -22.61 -23.56
CA LEU A 646 11.12 -21.48 -22.77
C LEU A 646 10.15 -21.12 -21.64
N LYS A 647 8.84 -21.06 -21.93
CA LYS A 647 7.81 -20.82 -20.91
C LYS A 647 7.83 -21.90 -19.82
N GLU A 648 7.98 -23.15 -20.22
CA GLU A 648 8.06 -24.29 -19.31
C GLU A 648 9.30 -24.21 -18.42
N LEU A 649 10.49 -23.90 -18.98
CA LEU A 649 11.71 -23.63 -18.22
C LEU A 649 11.49 -22.50 -17.21
N MET A 650 10.92 -21.37 -17.64
CA MET A 650 10.69 -20.22 -16.75
C MET A 650 9.77 -20.60 -15.58
N SER A 651 8.71 -21.36 -15.85
CA SER A 651 7.77 -21.85 -14.84
C SER A 651 8.46 -22.77 -13.80
N LEU A 652 9.26 -23.73 -14.27
CA LEU A 652 9.97 -24.66 -13.39
C LEU A 652 11.07 -23.98 -12.57
N LEU A 653 11.80 -23.03 -13.17
CA LEU A 653 12.81 -22.26 -12.44
C LEU A 653 12.21 -21.37 -11.34
N GLN A 654 10.98 -20.87 -11.51
CA GLN A 654 10.30 -20.08 -10.48
C GLN A 654 9.83 -20.91 -9.29
N SER A 655 9.49 -22.19 -9.50
CA SER A 655 9.03 -23.11 -8.46
C SER A 655 10.15 -23.92 -7.80
N SER A 656 11.37 -23.88 -8.34
CA SER A 656 12.53 -24.53 -7.74
C SER A 656 12.84 -24.00 -6.33
N LEU A 657 13.09 -24.92 -5.40
CA LEU A 657 13.36 -24.63 -3.99
C LEU A 657 14.83 -24.84 -3.61
N SER A 658 15.60 -25.54 -4.45
CA SER A 658 16.99 -25.86 -4.21
C SER A 658 17.87 -25.53 -5.41
N MET A 659 19.16 -25.33 -5.15
CA MET A 659 20.16 -25.06 -6.17
C MET A 659 20.29 -26.25 -7.15
N ASP A 660 20.22 -27.48 -6.65
CA ASP A 660 20.37 -28.70 -7.44
C ASP A 660 19.22 -28.88 -8.43
N ASP A 661 17.98 -28.64 -7.99
CA ASP A 661 16.79 -28.68 -8.86
C ASP A 661 16.92 -27.69 -10.02
N ALA A 662 17.33 -26.46 -9.70
CA ALA A 662 17.51 -25.41 -10.70
C ALA A 662 18.58 -25.80 -11.73
N ILE A 663 19.72 -26.36 -11.29
CA ILE A 663 20.80 -26.82 -12.18
C ILE A 663 20.30 -27.92 -13.12
N GLU A 664 19.52 -28.88 -12.61
CA GLU A 664 18.96 -29.96 -13.42
C GLU A 664 17.94 -29.45 -14.47
N ILE A 665 17.09 -28.50 -14.09
CA ILE A 665 16.15 -27.85 -15.00
C ILE A 665 16.90 -27.12 -16.11
N ILE A 666 17.89 -26.27 -15.76
CA ILE A 666 18.68 -25.52 -16.73
C ILE A 666 19.35 -26.49 -17.70
N LYS A 667 19.94 -27.58 -17.22
CA LYS A 667 20.59 -28.61 -18.05
C LYS A 667 19.63 -29.21 -19.07
N ASN A 668 18.48 -29.69 -18.62
CA ASN A 668 17.55 -30.45 -19.45
C ASN A 668 16.89 -29.57 -20.51
N TYR A 669 16.51 -28.33 -20.17
CA TYR A 669 15.86 -27.43 -21.11
C TYR A 669 16.85 -26.71 -22.02
N SER A 670 18.07 -26.38 -21.56
CA SER A 670 19.12 -25.86 -22.44
C SER A 670 19.43 -26.86 -23.56
N LYS A 671 19.52 -28.16 -23.24
CA LYS A 671 19.69 -29.22 -24.24
C LYS A 671 18.54 -29.31 -25.26
N ARG A 672 17.29 -29.09 -24.83
CA ARG A 672 16.09 -29.18 -25.69
C ARG A 672 15.89 -27.94 -26.54
N ILE A 673 16.11 -26.75 -25.98
CA ILE A 673 15.90 -25.45 -26.64
C ILE A 673 17.07 -25.13 -27.56
N LEU A 674 18.30 -25.32 -27.09
CA LEU A 674 19.52 -25.09 -27.87
C LEU A 674 20.00 -26.38 -28.53
N SER A 675 19.08 -27.07 -29.22
CA SER A 675 19.37 -28.35 -29.86
C SER A 675 20.50 -28.22 -30.89
N GLY A 676 21.49 -29.11 -30.84
CA GLY A 676 22.67 -29.05 -31.71
C GLY A 676 23.81 -28.16 -31.21
N THR A 677 23.66 -27.55 -30.03
CA THR A 677 24.74 -26.83 -29.33
C THR A 677 25.29 -27.62 -28.16
N SER A 678 26.48 -27.24 -27.70
CA SER A 678 27.07 -27.73 -26.45
C SER A 678 27.35 -26.55 -25.54
N GLY A 679 27.26 -26.73 -24.23
CA GLY A 679 27.51 -25.62 -23.33
C GLY A 679 27.69 -26.01 -21.88
N ILE A 680 28.09 -25.01 -21.10
CA ILE A 680 28.55 -25.16 -19.73
C ILE A 680 28.02 -24.00 -18.89
N VAL A 681 27.55 -24.29 -17.69
CA VAL A 681 27.30 -23.27 -16.67
C VAL A 681 28.36 -23.36 -15.61
N TYR A 682 28.93 -22.19 -15.31
CA TYR A 682 29.89 -21.99 -14.24
C TYR A 682 29.28 -21.07 -13.19
N LEU A 683 29.49 -21.37 -11.91
CA LEU A 683 29.08 -20.51 -10.79
C LEU A 683 30.31 -20.06 -10.00
N ILE A 684 30.26 -18.84 -9.49
CA ILE A 684 31.30 -18.29 -8.63
C ILE A 684 31.11 -18.87 -7.23
N SER A 685 32.17 -19.48 -6.67
CA SER A 685 32.11 -19.96 -5.28
C SER A 685 31.98 -18.78 -4.33
N SER A 686 31.17 -18.95 -3.27
CA SER A 686 31.07 -18.01 -2.16
C SER A 686 32.34 -17.91 -1.30
N ASP A 687 33.29 -18.81 -1.51
CA ASP A 687 34.52 -18.85 -0.73
C ASP A 687 35.46 -17.72 -1.19
N ASN A 688 36.21 -17.12 -0.25
CA ASN A 688 37.12 -15.96 -0.43
C ASN A 688 38.19 -16.08 -1.55
N LEU A 689 38.20 -17.18 -2.30
CA LEU A 689 39.13 -17.46 -3.39
C LEU A 689 38.69 -16.86 -4.75
N ASN A 690 37.44 -16.36 -4.87
CA ASN A 690 36.89 -15.74 -6.09
C ASN A 690 37.11 -16.59 -7.36
N LEU A 691 36.88 -17.90 -7.22
CA LEU A 691 37.02 -18.89 -8.30
C LEU A 691 35.65 -19.16 -8.91
N ILE A 692 35.63 -19.42 -10.22
CA ILE A 692 34.43 -19.89 -10.91
C ILE A 692 34.62 -21.37 -11.26
N SER A 693 33.65 -22.19 -10.84
CA SER A 693 33.68 -23.64 -11.01
C SER A 693 32.53 -24.10 -11.88
N ARG A 694 32.76 -25.20 -12.60
CA ARG A 694 31.77 -25.81 -13.46
C ARG A 694 30.72 -26.55 -12.64
N VAL A 695 29.44 -26.20 -12.84
CA VAL A 695 28.31 -26.86 -12.15
C VAL A 695 27.47 -27.72 -13.08
N LEU A 696 27.44 -27.42 -14.38
CA LEU A 696 26.59 -28.14 -15.33
C LEU A 696 27.22 -28.17 -16.72
N ILE A 697 27.00 -29.27 -17.44
CA ILE A 697 27.32 -29.43 -18.87
C ILE A 697 26.11 -30.01 -19.62
N TRP A 698 25.87 -29.53 -20.84
CA TRP A 698 25.05 -30.21 -21.83
C TRP A 698 25.80 -30.34 -23.17
N GLY A 699 25.47 -31.37 -23.93
CA GLY A 699 26.20 -31.72 -25.15
C GLY A 699 27.62 -32.21 -24.84
N GLU A 700 28.52 -32.02 -25.80
CA GLU A 700 29.93 -32.38 -25.71
C GLU A 700 30.78 -31.15 -26.07
N PRO A 701 30.91 -30.17 -25.14
CA PRO A 701 31.67 -28.96 -25.42
C PRO A 701 33.16 -29.28 -25.56
N VAL A 702 33.79 -28.61 -26.52
CA VAL A 702 35.21 -28.72 -26.86
C VAL A 702 36.06 -28.14 -25.72
N SER A 703 35.61 -27.06 -25.10
CA SER A 703 36.19 -26.51 -23.87
C SER A 703 35.69 -27.29 -22.64
N SER A 704 36.61 -27.76 -21.78
CA SER A 704 36.25 -28.65 -20.65
C SER A 704 36.87 -28.25 -19.30
N LEU A 705 37.35 -27.01 -19.16
CA LEU A 705 37.95 -26.53 -17.91
C LEU A 705 37.00 -26.71 -16.72
N PHE A 706 37.54 -27.21 -15.60
CA PHE A 706 36.77 -27.41 -14.37
C PHE A 706 36.66 -26.12 -13.54
N LEU A 707 37.75 -25.34 -13.49
CA LEU A 707 37.89 -24.16 -12.65
C LEU A 707 38.74 -23.10 -13.37
N PHE A 708 38.39 -21.81 -13.22
CA PHE A 708 39.22 -20.68 -13.66
C PHE A 708 38.91 -19.42 -12.83
N THR A 709 39.53 -18.28 -13.15
CA THR A 709 39.28 -17.00 -12.47
C THR A 709 38.37 -16.10 -13.31
N PRO A 710 37.49 -15.25 -12.74
CA PRO A 710 36.65 -14.34 -13.52
C PRO A 710 37.42 -13.47 -14.52
N LYS A 711 38.69 -13.14 -14.23
CA LYS A 711 39.60 -12.39 -15.12
C LYS A 711 39.94 -13.13 -16.42
N ASP A 712 39.79 -14.46 -16.46
CA ASP A 712 40.05 -15.27 -17.65
C ASP A 712 38.91 -15.22 -18.69
N CYS A 713 37.79 -14.55 -18.38
CA CYS A 713 36.65 -14.39 -19.29
C CYS A 713 36.35 -12.91 -19.56
N LEU A 714 36.38 -12.52 -20.84
CA LEU A 714 36.09 -11.13 -21.25
C LEU A 714 34.66 -10.72 -20.93
N SER A 715 33.71 -11.66 -20.98
CA SER A 715 32.32 -11.41 -20.62
C SER A 715 32.16 -11.05 -19.14
N LEU A 716 32.82 -11.81 -18.25
CA LEU A 716 32.79 -11.53 -16.81
C LEU A 716 33.52 -10.23 -16.50
N LEU A 717 34.70 -9.99 -17.08
CA LEU A 717 35.45 -8.75 -16.88
C LEU A 717 34.64 -7.50 -17.26
N ARG A 718 33.86 -7.58 -18.35
CA ARG A 718 33.07 -6.47 -18.91
C ARG A 718 31.64 -6.37 -18.41
N HIS A 719 31.14 -7.39 -17.69
CA HIS A 719 29.73 -7.53 -17.34
C HIS A 719 28.79 -7.46 -18.56
N GLN A 720 29.23 -8.00 -19.71
CA GLN A 720 28.50 -7.96 -20.99
C GLN A 720 28.62 -9.31 -21.70
N SER A 721 27.65 -9.62 -22.58
CA SER A 721 27.78 -10.77 -23.47
C SER A 721 28.99 -10.61 -24.39
N TYR A 722 29.70 -11.71 -24.64
CA TYR A 722 30.87 -11.73 -25.51
C TYR A 722 30.76 -12.89 -26.49
N TYR A 723 30.62 -12.56 -27.77
CA TYR A 723 30.42 -13.52 -28.86
C TYR A 723 31.63 -13.53 -29.80
N ILE A 724 32.03 -14.73 -30.22
CA ILE A 724 33.03 -14.98 -31.25
C ILE A 724 32.38 -15.82 -32.35
N SER A 725 32.29 -15.25 -33.55
CA SER A 725 31.76 -15.91 -34.76
C SER A 725 32.73 -16.90 -35.37
N ASP A 726 34.03 -16.63 -35.28
CA ASP A 726 35.10 -17.50 -35.72
C ASP A 726 36.30 -17.34 -34.78
N THR A 727 36.77 -18.43 -34.19
CA THR A 727 37.91 -18.41 -33.27
C THR A 727 39.26 -18.15 -33.94
N THR A 728 39.31 -18.14 -35.27
CA THR A 728 40.50 -17.76 -36.05
C THR A 728 40.66 -16.24 -36.21
N GLU A 729 39.58 -15.45 -36.13
CA GLU A 729 39.56 -14.02 -36.46
C GLU A 729 39.20 -13.09 -35.27
N GLY A 730 39.22 -13.58 -34.02
CA GLY A 730 38.76 -12.81 -32.85
C GLY A 730 39.65 -12.88 -31.60
N VAL A 731 39.38 -11.99 -30.64
CA VAL A 731 40.11 -11.95 -29.35
C VAL A 731 39.54 -13.00 -28.38
N LEU A 732 40.18 -14.16 -28.32
CA LEU A 732 39.70 -15.26 -27.47
C LEU A 732 39.81 -14.95 -25.97
N CYS A 733 38.84 -15.43 -25.20
CA CYS A 733 38.91 -15.45 -23.74
C CYS A 733 40.08 -16.35 -23.28
N ASN A 734 40.77 -15.99 -22.19
CA ASN A 734 41.92 -16.75 -21.70
C ASN A 734 41.53 -18.17 -21.24
N HIS A 735 40.32 -18.38 -20.71
CA HIS A 735 39.84 -19.73 -20.40
C HIS A 735 39.68 -20.59 -21.67
N ILE A 736 39.40 -20.00 -22.84
CA ILE A 736 39.39 -20.74 -24.11
C ILE A 736 40.81 -20.98 -24.62
N LYS A 737 41.71 -20.00 -24.49
CA LYS A 737 43.13 -20.17 -24.89
C LYS A 737 43.85 -21.28 -24.11
N LYS A 738 43.46 -21.50 -22.85
CA LYS A 738 44.00 -22.54 -21.97
C LYS A 738 43.44 -23.94 -22.27
N GLY A 739 42.38 -24.06 -23.07
CA GLY A 739 41.79 -25.34 -23.46
C GLY A 739 42.61 -26.04 -24.56
N GLU A 740 42.62 -27.38 -24.55
CA GLU A 740 43.37 -28.20 -25.52
C GLU A 740 42.84 -28.07 -26.95
N LYS A 741 41.53 -27.89 -27.10
CA LYS A 741 40.84 -27.71 -28.38
C LYS A 741 40.03 -26.41 -28.35
N LYS A 742 39.92 -25.75 -29.49
CA LYS A 742 39.18 -24.49 -29.65
C LYS A 742 37.85 -24.77 -30.37
N PRO A 743 36.72 -24.21 -29.89
CA PRO A 743 35.45 -24.29 -30.61
C PRO A 743 35.53 -23.46 -31.91
N ILE A 744 34.62 -23.71 -32.85
CA ILE A 744 34.53 -22.91 -34.08
C ILE A 744 33.99 -21.51 -33.76
N SER A 745 32.89 -21.46 -33.00
CA SER A 745 32.25 -20.23 -32.53
C SER A 745 31.66 -20.45 -31.14
N TYR A 746 31.59 -19.39 -30.33
CA TYR A 746 31.07 -19.49 -28.97
C TYR A 746 30.51 -18.16 -28.47
N VAL A 747 29.67 -18.22 -27.44
CA VAL A 747 29.22 -17.07 -26.67
C VAL A 747 29.46 -17.30 -25.18
N CYS A 748 29.95 -16.25 -24.52
CA CYS A 748 30.03 -16.13 -23.08
C CYS A 748 28.95 -15.14 -22.62
N LEU A 749 28.01 -15.61 -21.81
CA LEU A 749 26.92 -14.81 -21.26
C LEU A 749 27.07 -14.72 -19.74
N PRO A 750 27.18 -13.52 -19.16
CA PRO A 750 27.35 -13.40 -17.72
C PRO A 750 26.03 -13.74 -17.03
N LEU A 751 26.07 -14.60 -16.01
CA LEU A 751 24.95 -14.78 -15.08
C LEU A 751 24.99 -13.62 -14.10
N PHE A 752 24.33 -12.53 -14.45
CA PHE A 752 24.31 -11.29 -13.67
C PHE A 752 22.87 -10.92 -13.31
N ALA A 753 22.59 -10.77 -12.02
CA ALA A 753 21.27 -10.41 -11.52
C ALA A 753 21.38 -9.52 -10.28
N GLN A 754 20.51 -8.51 -10.16
CA GLN A 754 20.44 -7.62 -8.99
C GLN A 754 21.79 -7.02 -8.56
N ASN A 755 22.62 -6.66 -9.55
CA ASN A 755 23.96 -6.11 -9.37
C ASN A 755 25.01 -7.09 -8.79
N GLU A 756 24.73 -8.39 -8.82
CA GLU A 756 25.65 -9.46 -8.40
C GLU A 756 26.03 -10.36 -9.59
N MET A 757 27.33 -10.66 -9.69
CA MET A 757 27.85 -11.64 -10.65
C MET A 757 27.80 -13.03 -10.03
N LEU A 758 26.97 -13.90 -10.60
CA LEU A 758 26.75 -15.25 -10.11
C LEU A 758 27.61 -16.28 -10.83
N GLY A 759 27.96 -16.00 -12.10
CA GLY A 759 28.65 -16.99 -12.91
C GLY A 759 28.65 -16.69 -14.41
N LEU A 760 28.83 -17.74 -15.20
CA LEU A 760 28.95 -17.70 -16.66
C LEU A 760 28.10 -18.80 -17.29
N PHE A 761 27.29 -18.42 -18.27
CA PHE A 761 26.59 -19.33 -19.18
C PHE A 761 27.33 -19.33 -20.52
N TYR A 762 27.96 -20.46 -20.84
CA TYR A 762 28.83 -20.62 -22.00
C TYR A 762 28.21 -21.57 -23.01
N VAL A 763 28.20 -21.19 -24.29
CA VAL A 763 27.63 -22.01 -25.39
C VAL A 763 28.56 -22.01 -26.59
N GLU A 764 28.75 -23.18 -27.19
CA GLU A 764 29.49 -23.42 -28.42
C GLU A 764 28.51 -23.73 -29.56
N PHE A 765 28.74 -23.12 -30.73
CA PHE A 765 27.92 -23.33 -31.91
C PHE A 765 28.74 -23.94 -33.06
N GLY A 766 28.05 -24.75 -33.87
CA GLY A 766 28.59 -25.29 -35.12
C GLY A 766 28.57 -24.28 -36.28
N LEU A 767 28.98 -24.75 -37.46
CA LEU A 767 28.88 -24.02 -38.73
C LEU A 767 27.43 -24.06 -39.21
N ASN A 768 26.60 -23.11 -38.77
CA ASN A 768 25.21 -23.00 -39.22
C ASN A 768 24.81 -21.54 -39.45
N THR A 769 23.91 -21.31 -40.40
CA THR A 769 23.49 -19.95 -40.81
C THR A 769 22.59 -19.24 -39.80
N ASP A 770 22.04 -19.96 -38.81
CA ASP A 770 21.03 -19.45 -37.87
C ASP A 770 21.56 -19.19 -36.45
N ASN A 771 22.88 -19.01 -36.29
CA ASN A 771 23.52 -18.80 -34.98
C ASN A 771 22.97 -17.57 -34.22
N GLN A 772 22.47 -16.55 -34.92
CA GLN A 772 21.86 -15.37 -34.28
C GLN A 772 20.60 -15.74 -33.45
N ARG A 773 19.74 -16.61 -33.97
CA ARG A 773 18.55 -17.11 -33.26
C ARG A 773 18.95 -17.87 -31.98
N LEU A 774 19.93 -18.77 -32.09
CA LEU A 774 20.40 -19.58 -30.95
C LEU A 774 21.08 -18.72 -29.88
N ILE A 775 21.82 -17.68 -30.25
CA ILE A 775 22.40 -16.72 -29.30
C ILE A 775 21.30 -15.97 -28.54
N ALA A 776 20.24 -15.52 -29.24
CA ALA A 776 19.11 -14.86 -28.59
C ALA A 776 18.41 -15.79 -27.58
N LEU A 777 18.18 -17.05 -27.93
CA LEU A 777 17.62 -18.05 -27.02
C LEU A 777 18.54 -18.31 -25.81
N ALA A 778 19.85 -18.45 -26.04
CA ALA A 778 20.83 -18.66 -24.98
C ALA A 778 20.88 -17.47 -24.02
N GLN A 779 20.76 -16.24 -24.53
CA GLN A 779 20.71 -15.04 -23.71
C GLN A 779 19.47 -15.00 -22.81
N ILE A 780 18.29 -15.34 -23.34
CA ILE A 780 17.07 -15.45 -22.54
C ILE A 780 17.24 -16.50 -21.43
N ILE A 781 17.75 -17.69 -21.77
CA ILE A 781 17.98 -18.76 -20.78
C ILE A 781 18.97 -18.30 -19.71
N SER A 782 20.07 -17.65 -20.08
CA SER A 782 21.09 -17.12 -19.17
C SER A 782 20.48 -16.10 -18.19
N GLU A 783 19.70 -15.14 -18.68
CA GLU A 783 19.07 -14.11 -17.85
C GLU A 783 18.04 -14.71 -16.87
N GLN A 784 17.20 -15.64 -17.34
CA GLN A 784 16.22 -16.32 -16.47
C GLN A 784 16.91 -17.22 -15.44
N SER A 785 17.98 -17.91 -15.84
CA SER A 785 18.81 -18.71 -14.93
C SER A 785 19.44 -17.84 -13.85
N ALA A 786 20.06 -16.72 -14.24
CA ALA A 786 20.70 -15.80 -13.29
C ALA A 786 19.71 -15.29 -12.23
N LEU A 787 18.50 -14.89 -12.66
CA LEU A 787 17.47 -14.41 -11.73
C LEU A 787 16.98 -15.51 -10.77
N SER A 788 16.75 -16.73 -11.26
CA SER A 788 16.31 -17.85 -10.41
C SER A 788 17.39 -18.24 -9.39
N ILE A 789 18.64 -18.36 -9.83
CA ILE A 789 19.79 -18.67 -8.97
C ILE A 789 19.97 -17.61 -7.89
N TYR A 790 19.87 -16.32 -8.25
CA TYR A 790 19.91 -15.22 -7.29
C TYR A 790 18.80 -15.34 -6.23
N ASN A 791 17.57 -15.60 -6.67
CA ASN A 791 16.42 -15.71 -5.77
C ASN A 791 16.55 -16.88 -4.79
N ILE A 792 17.08 -18.03 -5.22
CA ILE A 792 17.35 -19.18 -4.35
C ILE A 792 18.41 -18.78 -3.30
N LYS A 793 19.54 -18.21 -3.73
CA LYS A 793 20.61 -17.75 -2.85
C LYS A 793 20.11 -16.71 -1.84
N LEU A 794 19.33 -15.73 -2.29
CA LEU A 794 18.74 -14.70 -1.43
C LEU A 794 17.78 -15.31 -0.41
N ARG A 795 16.92 -16.25 -0.82
CA ARG A 795 16.01 -16.95 0.10
C ARG A 795 16.79 -17.71 1.16
N ASP A 796 17.87 -18.39 0.80
CA ASP A 796 18.71 -19.12 1.75
C ASP A 796 19.43 -18.19 2.74
N VAL A 797 19.95 -17.06 2.26
CA VAL A 797 20.54 -16.01 3.12
C VAL A 797 19.49 -15.44 4.07
N LEU A 798 18.32 -15.05 3.56
CA LEU A 798 17.22 -14.49 4.37
C LEU A 798 16.73 -15.50 5.40
N LYS A 799 16.58 -16.78 5.01
CA LYS A 799 16.20 -17.86 5.92
C LYS A 799 17.23 -18.04 7.03
N THR A 800 18.51 -18.01 6.69
CA THR A 800 19.59 -18.12 7.68
C THR A 800 19.59 -16.93 8.63
N GLN A 801 19.51 -15.70 8.11
CA GLN A 801 19.44 -14.46 8.90
C GLN A 801 18.18 -14.37 9.75
N SER A 802 17.04 -14.90 9.29
CA SER A 802 15.79 -14.86 10.05
C SER A 802 15.70 -15.94 11.12
N THR A 803 16.50 -17.01 11.02
CA THR A 803 16.40 -18.17 11.92
C THR A 803 17.58 -18.33 12.87
N GLN A 804 18.74 -17.73 12.57
CA GLN A 804 19.95 -17.82 13.39
C GLN A 804 20.32 -16.49 14.04
N ASP A 805 21.03 -16.56 15.16
CA ASP A 805 21.64 -15.42 15.82
C ASP A 805 22.97 -15.06 15.11
N SER A 806 23.09 -13.81 14.68
CA SER A 806 24.24 -13.36 13.87
C SER A 806 25.59 -13.42 14.58
N LEU A 807 25.62 -13.35 15.91
CA LEU A 807 26.87 -13.40 16.69
C LEU A 807 27.33 -14.84 16.92
N THR A 808 26.41 -15.73 17.28
CA THR A 808 26.73 -17.08 17.78
C THR A 808 26.49 -18.18 16.75
N GLY A 809 25.76 -17.88 15.67
CA GLY A 809 25.41 -18.80 14.59
C GLY A 809 24.50 -19.95 15.00
N VAL A 810 24.00 -20.00 16.25
CA VAL A 810 22.96 -20.94 16.68
C VAL A 810 21.59 -20.38 16.30
N TYR A 811 20.51 -21.14 16.48
CA TYR A 811 19.18 -20.61 16.18
C TYR A 811 18.84 -19.40 17.07
N ASN A 812 17.96 -18.53 16.63
CA ASN A 812 17.44 -17.44 17.44
C ASN A 812 16.19 -17.87 18.22
N ARG A 813 15.79 -17.04 19.18
CA ARG A 813 14.61 -17.28 20.02
C ARG A 813 13.35 -17.57 19.21
N ARG A 814 13.06 -16.76 18.18
CA ARG A 814 11.85 -16.90 17.36
C ARG A 814 11.78 -18.28 16.70
N PHE A 815 12.87 -18.73 16.09
CA PHE A 815 12.90 -20.05 15.46
C PHE A 815 12.71 -21.18 16.47
N PHE A 816 13.29 -21.05 17.67
CA PHE A 816 13.13 -22.04 18.74
C PHE A 816 11.66 -22.17 19.18
N GLU A 817 10.97 -21.05 19.40
CA GLU A 817 9.55 -21.04 19.77
C GLU A 817 8.68 -21.71 18.68
N GLU A 818 8.91 -21.36 17.40
CA GLU A 818 8.21 -21.98 16.26
C GLU A 818 8.48 -23.49 16.15
N TYR A 819 9.73 -23.92 16.39
CA TYR A 819 10.10 -25.33 16.40
C TYR A 819 9.42 -26.09 17.56
N LEU A 820 9.44 -25.51 18.76
CA LEU A 820 8.83 -26.11 19.94
C LEU A 820 7.31 -26.29 19.78
N GLN A 821 6.62 -25.30 19.20
CA GLN A 821 5.20 -25.43 18.87
C GLN A 821 4.93 -26.62 17.95
N LYS A 822 5.75 -26.81 16.90
CA LYS A 822 5.63 -27.94 15.96
C LYS A 822 5.88 -29.27 16.65
N GLU A 823 6.89 -29.37 17.52
CA GLU A 823 7.18 -30.61 18.24
C GLU A 823 6.09 -30.96 19.26
N ILE A 824 5.48 -29.99 19.94
CA ILE A 824 4.30 -30.22 20.80
C ILE A 824 3.13 -30.77 19.97
N LEU A 825 2.87 -30.22 18.77
CA LEU A 825 1.83 -30.73 17.87
C LEU A 825 2.12 -32.17 17.41
N LYS A 826 3.37 -32.49 17.08
CA LYS A 826 3.78 -33.86 16.75
C LYS A 826 3.61 -34.79 17.94
N ALA A 827 4.01 -34.37 19.14
CA ALA A 827 3.92 -35.16 20.36
C ALA A 827 2.47 -35.40 20.81
N LYS A 828 1.51 -34.55 20.40
CA LYS A 828 0.08 -34.80 20.57
C LYS A 828 -0.43 -35.96 19.70
N ASN A 829 0.07 -36.07 18.46
CA ASN A 829 -0.36 -37.09 17.51
C ASN A 829 0.41 -38.42 17.70
N HIS A 830 1.69 -38.33 18.05
CA HIS A 830 2.57 -39.46 18.33
C HIS A 830 3.23 -39.21 19.70
N PRO A 831 2.77 -39.86 20.79
CA PRO A 831 3.29 -39.57 22.13
C PRO A 831 4.80 -39.81 22.24
N PHE A 832 5.56 -38.74 22.48
CA PHE A 832 6.97 -38.78 22.87
C PHE A 832 7.27 -37.66 23.87
N THR A 833 8.37 -37.82 24.62
CA THR A 833 8.83 -36.86 25.62
C THR A 833 10.07 -36.10 25.13
N PHE A 834 10.21 -34.87 25.58
CA PHE A 834 11.38 -34.03 25.29
C PHE A 834 11.67 -33.08 26.46
N ALA A 835 12.89 -32.55 26.52
CA ALA A 835 13.37 -31.62 27.55
C ALA A 835 13.76 -30.29 26.93
N LEU A 836 13.54 -29.24 27.71
CA LEU A 836 14.09 -27.90 27.48
C LEU A 836 15.13 -27.61 28.56
N LEU A 837 16.31 -27.19 28.15
CA LEU A 837 17.36 -26.70 29.02
C LEU A 837 17.50 -25.20 28.77
N LEU A 838 17.14 -24.38 29.75
CA LEU A 838 17.43 -22.95 29.74
C LEU A 838 18.74 -22.70 30.50
N ILE A 839 19.69 -22.08 29.83
CA ILE A 839 21.08 -21.93 30.27
C ILE A 839 21.41 -20.44 30.35
N ASP A 840 22.11 -20.03 31.39
CA ASP A 840 22.61 -18.66 31.57
C ASP A 840 24.09 -18.67 31.91
N ILE A 841 24.85 -17.75 31.29
CA ILE A 841 26.27 -17.55 31.59
C ILE A 841 26.41 -16.73 32.86
N ASP A 842 26.94 -17.37 33.91
CA ASP A 842 27.03 -16.77 35.23
C ASP A 842 27.97 -15.54 35.20
N TYR A 843 27.48 -14.43 35.77
CA TYR A 843 28.24 -13.19 35.89
C TYR A 843 28.70 -12.59 34.55
N PHE A 844 28.01 -12.86 33.43
CA PHE A 844 28.40 -12.34 32.12
C PHE A 844 28.48 -10.81 32.07
N LYS A 845 27.58 -10.10 32.76
CA LYS A 845 27.69 -8.64 32.93
C LYS A 845 29.06 -8.21 33.51
N LYS A 846 29.60 -8.93 34.50
CA LYS A 846 30.92 -8.63 35.07
C LYS A 846 32.04 -8.82 34.05
N ILE A 847 31.90 -9.79 33.15
CA ILE A 847 32.85 -10.01 32.03
C ILE A 847 32.81 -8.80 31.09
N ASN A 848 31.63 -8.36 30.68
CA ASN A 848 31.47 -7.16 29.85
C ASN A 848 32.02 -5.91 30.53
N ASP A 849 31.70 -5.70 31.80
CA ASP A 849 32.15 -4.52 32.56
C ASP A 849 33.67 -4.52 32.78
N THR A 850 34.32 -5.69 32.84
CA THR A 850 35.76 -5.83 33.09
C THR A 850 36.59 -5.79 31.81
N TYR A 851 36.14 -6.47 30.74
CA TYR A 851 36.92 -6.69 29.53
C TYR A 851 36.35 -6.02 28.27
N GLY A 852 35.19 -5.36 28.39
CA GLY A 852 34.49 -4.71 27.29
C GLY A 852 33.62 -5.66 26.46
N HIS A 853 32.66 -5.10 25.75
CA HIS A 853 31.66 -5.84 24.99
C HIS A 853 32.24 -6.75 23.90
N LEU A 854 33.34 -6.35 23.25
CA LEU A 854 33.99 -7.18 22.22
C LEU A 854 34.51 -8.52 22.79
N VAL A 855 34.99 -8.52 24.03
CA VAL A 855 35.43 -9.74 24.70
C VAL A 855 34.22 -10.57 25.14
N GLY A 856 33.15 -9.93 25.62
CA GLY A 856 31.88 -10.63 25.89
C GLY A 856 31.31 -11.31 24.65
N ASP A 857 31.34 -10.65 23.50
CA ASP A 857 30.90 -11.20 22.22
C ASP A 857 31.73 -12.43 21.83
N ARG A 858 33.05 -12.37 22.04
CA ARG A 858 33.94 -13.52 21.84
C ARG A 858 33.60 -14.68 22.77
N VAL A 859 33.31 -14.39 24.05
CA VAL A 859 32.87 -15.40 25.02
C VAL A 859 31.57 -16.07 24.56
N LEU A 860 30.59 -15.31 24.08
CA LEU A 860 29.34 -15.86 23.55
C LEU A 860 29.55 -16.76 22.33
N PHE A 861 30.40 -16.33 21.39
CA PHE A 861 30.74 -17.11 20.19
C PHE A 861 31.41 -18.44 20.55
N GLU A 862 32.42 -18.40 21.41
CA GLU A 862 33.17 -19.58 21.85
C GLU A 862 32.29 -20.53 22.69
N PHE A 863 31.44 -19.97 23.56
CA PHE A 863 30.45 -20.72 24.31
C PHE A 863 29.48 -21.48 23.40
N ALA A 864 28.89 -20.79 22.41
CA ALA A 864 27.98 -21.40 21.46
C ALA A 864 28.66 -22.49 20.61
N THR A 865 29.91 -22.27 20.22
CA THR A 865 30.73 -23.25 19.50
C THR A 865 30.98 -24.49 20.36
N LYS A 866 31.30 -24.30 21.64
CA LYS A 866 31.54 -25.39 22.57
C LYS A 866 30.29 -26.22 22.83
N ILE A 867 29.13 -25.59 23.03
CA ILE A 867 27.85 -26.31 23.18
C ILE A 867 27.53 -27.13 21.93
N ARG A 868 27.74 -26.57 20.73
CA ARG A 868 27.49 -27.27 19.47
C ARG A 868 28.32 -28.54 19.30
N GLN A 869 29.55 -28.57 19.84
CA GLN A 869 30.41 -29.76 19.83
C GLN A 869 29.94 -30.84 20.81
N ILE A 870 29.27 -30.47 21.91
CA ILE A 870 28.78 -31.39 22.94
C ILE A 870 27.43 -31.99 22.53
N CYS A 871 26.59 -31.19 21.87
CA CYS A 871 25.27 -31.58 21.39
C CYS A 871 25.34 -32.42 20.10
N ARG A 872 24.36 -33.30 19.92
CA ARG A 872 24.17 -34.09 18.70
C ARG A 872 23.51 -33.24 17.61
N GLN A 873 23.58 -33.70 16.38
CA GLN A 873 22.95 -33.02 15.23
C GLN A 873 21.43 -32.87 15.36
N ASP A 874 20.77 -33.78 16.09
CA ASP A 874 19.32 -33.74 16.35
C ASP A 874 18.91 -32.82 17.53
N ASP A 875 19.88 -32.33 18.32
CA ASP A 875 19.60 -31.38 19.39
C ASP A 875 19.50 -29.98 18.79
N LEU A 876 18.50 -29.20 19.21
CA LEU A 876 18.32 -27.84 18.72
C LEU A 876 18.81 -26.85 19.77
N ILE A 877 19.82 -26.05 19.40
CA ILE A 877 20.42 -25.02 20.25
C ILE A 877 19.98 -23.65 19.74
N SER A 878 19.55 -22.78 20.65
CA SER A 878 19.18 -21.41 20.34
C SER A 878 19.72 -20.42 21.36
N ARG A 879 19.97 -19.18 20.94
CA ARG A 879 20.19 -18.04 21.82
C ARG A 879 18.84 -17.42 22.19
N TRP A 880 18.51 -17.50 23.47
CA TRP A 880 17.22 -17.08 24.02
C TRP A 880 17.19 -15.58 24.39
N GLY A 881 18.31 -15.08 24.91
CA GLY A 881 18.47 -13.71 25.39
C GLY A 881 19.88 -13.18 25.17
N GLY A 882 20.27 -12.13 25.91
CA GLY A 882 21.59 -11.52 25.81
C GLY A 882 22.72 -12.50 26.15
N GLU A 883 22.58 -13.24 27.25
CA GLU A 883 23.55 -14.22 27.78
C GLU A 883 22.91 -15.60 28.02
N GLU A 884 21.70 -15.79 27.51
CA GLU A 884 20.86 -16.97 27.75
C GLU A 884 20.74 -17.84 26.50
N PHE A 885 20.78 -19.16 26.68
CA PHE A 885 20.67 -20.16 25.63
C PHE A 885 19.62 -21.21 25.97
N MET A 886 18.95 -21.74 24.96
CA MET A 886 17.94 -22.77 25.09
C MET A 886 18.36 -24.00 24.28
N ILE A 887 18.27 -25.19 24.87
CA ILE A 887 18.52 -26.46 24.17
C ILE A 887 17.27 -27.34 24.25
N PHE A 888 16.82 -27.81 23.09
CA PHE A 888 15.79 -28.83 22.97
C PHE A 888 16.45 -30.20 22.80
N LEU A 889 16.03 -31.16 23.63
CA LEU A 889 16.52 -32.54 23.62
C LEU A 889 15.35 -33.50 23.50
N ARG A 890 15.34 -34.39 22.50
CA ARG A 890 14.44 -35.56 22.53
C ARG A 890 14.93 -36.53 23.59
N ILE A 891 13.99 -37.03 24.39
CA ILE A 891 14.30 -37.86 25.55
C ILE A 891 13.86 -39.30 25.32
N ALA A 892 14.69 -40.24 25.80
CA ALA A 892 14.26 -41.58 26.14
C ALA A 892 14.21 -41.83 27.67
N ASN A 893 15.00 -41.10 28.48
CA ASN A 893 15.06 -41.20 29.95
C ASN A 893 15.32 -39.82 30.61
N LEU A 894 14.56 -39.46 31.66
CA LEU A 894 14.70 -38.20 32.42
C LEU A 894 16.07 -38.04 33.08
N ASP A 895 16.63 -39.12 33.65
CA ASP A 895 17.94 -39.08 34.32
C ASP A 895 19.07 -38.80 33.31
N ALA A 896 18.91 -39.29 32.07
CA ALA A 896 19.87 -39.06 31.00
C ALA A 896 19.96 -37.58 30.61
N VAL A 897 18.86 -36.83 30.73
CA VAL A 897 18.86 -35.38 30.47
C VAL A 897 19.65 -34.65 31.54
N LYS A 898 19.44 -34.99 32.81
CA LYS A 898 20.17 -34.37 33.92
C LYS A 898 21.67 -34.64 33.81
N LEU A 899 22.06 -35.89 33.51
CA LEU A 899 23.46 -36.25 33.25
C LEU A 899 24.06 -35.47 32.07
N LYS A 900 23.29 -35.27 30.99
CA LYS A 900 23.75 -34.48 29.84
C LYS A 900 23.88 -33.00 30.17
N ALA A 901 22.94 -32.43 30.94
CA ALA A 901 23.02 -31.06 31.41
C ALA A 901 24.23 -30.83 32.32
N GLU A 902 24.50 -31.76 33.25
CA GLU A 902 25.71 -31.72 34.08
C GLU A 902 26.97 -31.87 33.24
N ALA A 903 26.99 -32.74 32.23
CA ALA A 903 28.13 -32.84 31.32
C ALA A 903 28.37 -31.54 30.53
N ILE A 904 27.32 -30.82 30.13
CA ILE A 904 27.43 -29.49 29.51
C ILE A 904 28.04 -28.50 30.51
N ARG A 905 27.50 -28.44 31.73
CA ARG A 905 28.01 -27.58 32.81
C ARG A 905 29.49 -27.83 33.11
N ASP A 906 29.86 -29.09 33.37
CA ASP A 906 31.24 -29.53 33.63
C ASP A 906 32.20 -29.16 32.50
N SER A 907 31.75 -29.30 31.24
CA SER A 907 32.57 -29.03 30.05
C SER A 907 32.81 -27.53 29.88
N ILE A 908 31.82 -26.70 30.21
CA ILE A 908 31.95 -25.23 30.17
C ILE A 908 32.79 -24.71 31.35
N GLU A 909 32.63 -25.25 32.55
CA GLU A 909 33.45 -24.87 33.71
C GLU A 909 34.95 -25.12 33.47
N LYS A 910 35.29 -26.19 32.75
CA LYS A 910 36.67 -26.53 32.37
C LYS A 910 37.14 -25.79 31.11
N PHE A 911 36.25 -25.08 30.43
CA PHE A 911 36.56 -24.32 29.23
C PHE A 911 37.04 -22.91 29.60
N SER A 912 38.11 -22.47 28.94
CA SER A 912 38.66 -21.14 29.12
C SER A 912 38.78 -20.44 27.77
N VAL A 913 38.28 -19.22 27.68
CA VAL A 913 38.34 -18.42 26.45
C VAL A 913 39.68 -17.69 26.41
N GLU A 914 40.50 -18.03 25.42
CA GLU A 914 41.74 -17.32 25.15
C GLU A 914 41.41 -15.93 24.59
N ILE A 915 41.91 -14.92 25.30
CA ILE A 915 41.96 -13.53 24.85
C ILE A 915 43.43 -13.17 24.63
N ASN A 916 43.73 -12.18 23.77
CA ASN A 916 45.10 -11.74 23.45
C ASN A 916 45.84 -11.07 24.64
N GLN A 917 45.60 -11.52 25.89
CA GLN A 917 46.20 -11.07 27.14
C GLN A 917 46.77 -12.28 27.91
N GLU A 918 47.58 -12.03 28.95
CA GLU A 918 48.38 -13.05 29.65
C GLU A 918 47.56 -14.11 30.45
N LYS A 919 46.24 -13.98 30.60
CA LYS A 919 45.39 -14.97 31.33
C LYS A 919 44.07 -15.27 30.61
N PRO A 920 43.68 -16.55 30.46
CA PRO A 920 42.42 -16.94 29.84
C PRO A 920 41.22 -16.72 30.78
N ILE A 921 40.03 -16.45 30.23
CA ILE A 921 38.80 -16.21 30.99
C ILE A 921 38.05 -17.54 31.19
N SER A 922 37.87 -17.94 32.45
CA SER A 922 36.97 -19.04 32.82
C SER A 922 35.54 -18.54 33.03
N VAL A 923 34.56 -19.31 32.55
CA VAL A 923 33.13 -19.01 32.70
C VAL A 923 32.40 -20.21 33.29
N THR A 924 31.33 -19.96 34.07
CA THR A 924 30.44 -21.00 34.56
C THR A 924 29.02 -20.77 34.05
N ILE A 925 28.18 -21.80 34.11
CA ILE A 925 26.79 -21.70 33.69
C ILE A 925 25.83 -22.29 34.71
N SER A 926 24.67 -21.69 34.81
CA SER A 926 23.51 -22.24 35.51
C SER A 926 22.50 -22.79 34.51
N ILE A 927 21.88 -23.95 34.79
CA ILE A 927 20.95 -24.62 33.88
C ILE A 927 19.65 -24.97 34.59
N GLY A 928 18.51 -24.55 34.04
CA GLY A 928 17.16 -24.97 34.41
C GLY A 928 16.57 -25.96 33.40
N ILE A 929 15.94 -27.04 33.87
CA ILE A 929 15.37 -28.10 33.02
C ILE A 929 13.86 -28.20 33.23
N ALA A 930 13.10 -28.25 32.11
CA ALA A 930 11.68 -28.59 32.08
C ALA A 930 11.41 -29.74 31.10
N PHE A 931 10.38 -30.54 31.38
CA PHE A 931 10.04 -31.76 30.64
C PHE A 931 8.61 -31.71 30.09
N TYR A 932 8.46 -31.98 28.79
CA TYR A 932 7.14 -32.22 28.21
C TYR A 932 6.76 -33.71 28.31
N PRO A 933 5.54 -34.06 28.71
CA PRO A 933 4.41 -33.17 29.05
C PRO A 933 4.25 -32.87 30.55
N TYR A 934 5.24 -33.23 31.39
CA TYR A 934 5.13 -33.20 32.86
C TYR A 934 5.05 -31.78 33.44
N ASP A 935 5.85 -30.86 32.91
CA ASP A 935 5.97 -29.47 33.37
C ASP A 935 5.09 -28.50 32.58
N GLY A 936 4.33 -29.00 31.61
CA GLY A 936 3.48 -28.16 30.76
C GLY A 936 3.07 -28.84 29.47
N LYS A 937 1.95 -28.39 28.90
CA LYS A 937 1.47 -28.85 27.58
C LYS A 937 1.51 -27.75 26.51
N LYS A 938 1.81 -26.52 26.92
CA LYS A 938 2.01 -25.36 26.04
C LYS A 938 3.44 -24.88 26.13
N VAL A 939 3.84 -24.08 25.15
CA VAL A 939 5.17 -23.48 25.06
C VAL A 939 5.48 -22.63 26.29
N ASP A 940 4.57 -21.73 26.66
CA ASP A 940 4.75 -20.80 27.77
C ASP A 940 4.92 -21.53 29.12
N ASP A 941 4.16 -22.60 29.34
CA ASP A 941 4.25 -23.42 30.55
C ASP A 941 5.67 -24.02 30.70
N LEU A 942 6.20 -24.62 29.63
CA LEU A 942 7.50 -25.29 29.64
C LEU A 942 8.65 -24.29 29.81
N ILE A 943 8.57 -23.13 29.14
CA ILE A 943 9.58 -22.07 29.28
C ILE A 943 9.55 -21.51 30.71
N SER A 944 8.36 -21.21 31.23
CA SER A 944 8.18 -20.71 32.60
C SER A 944 8.78 -21.68 33.63
N LYS A 945 8.61 -23.00 33.44
CA LYS A 945 9.19 -24.01 34.33
C LYS A 945 10.69 -24.15 34.20
N ALA A 946 11.24 -24.02 32.99
CA ALA A 946 12.68 -23.99 32.80
C ALA A 946 13.31 -22.75 33.46
N ASP A 947 12.64 -21.60 33.40
CA ASP A 947 13.07 -20.35 34.02
C ASP A 947 13.02 -20.40 35.56
N GLU A 948 11.92 -20.91 36.14
CA GLU A 948 11.83 -21.16 37.58
C GLU A 948 13.00 -22.06 38.06
N ALA A 949 13.31 -23.12 37.32
CA ALA A 949 14.42 -24.01 37.64
C ALA A 949 15.79 -23.34 37.52
N LEU A 950 15.99 -22.51 36.48
CA LEU A 950 17.22 -21.74 36.30
C LEU A 950 17.42 -20.73 37.43
N TYR A 951 16.35 -20.04 37.84
CA TYR A 951 16.38 -19.08 38.93
C TYR A 951 16.78 -19.73 40.27
N GLU A 952 16.28 -20.93 40.56
CA GLU A 952 16.70 -21.68 41.74
C GLU A 952 18.15 -22.17 41.63
N ALA A 953 18.62 -22.61 40.45
CA ALA A 953 20.04 -22.91 40.24
C ALA A 953 20.94 -21.69 40.56
N LYS A 954 20.51 -20.50 40.13
CA LYS A 954 21.17 -19.23 40.43
C LYS A 954 21.17 -18.93 41.95
N LYS A 955 20.05 -19.12 42.64
CA LYS A 955 19.97 -18.92 44.11
C LYS A 955 20.83 -19.90 44.91
N MET A 956 20.94 -21.14 44.46
CA MET A 956 21.71 -22.19 45.13
C MET A 956 23.23 -22.04 44.98
N GLY A 957 23.71 -20.88 44.51
CA GLY A 957 25.13 -20.57 44.37
C GLY A 957 25.67 -20.62 42.94
N ARG A 958 24.79 -20.70 41.92
CA ARG A 958 25.16 -20.77 40.49
C ARG A 958 25.99 -22.00 40.14
N ASN A 959 26.46 -22.10 38.89
CA ASN A 959 27.27 -23.21 38.40
C ASN A 959 26.64 -24.58 38.74
N LYS A 960 25.32 -24.72 38.50
CA LYS A 960 24.50 -25.86 38.93
C LYS A 960 23.40 -26.15 37.92
N VAL A 961 22.93 -27.40 37.92
CA VAL A 961 21.77 -27.85 37.15
C VAL A 961 20.60 -28.13 38.11
N VAL A 962 19.44 -27.56 37.81
CA VAL A 962 18.19 -27.81 38.56
C VAL A 962 17.10 -28.21 37.57
N ALA A 963 16.33 -29.25 37.91
CA ALA A 963 15.17 -29.68 37.14
C ALA A 963 13.87 -29.35 37.89
N SER A 964 12.85 -28.83 37.20
CA SER A 964 11.57 -28.48 37.83
C SER A 964 10.90 -29.69 38.50
N TYR A 965 11.01 -30.88 37.89
CA TYR A 965 10.49 -32.13 38.46
C TYR A 965 11.08 -32.47 39.85
N SER A 966 12.33 -32.09 40.12
CA SER A 966 12.98 -32.33 41.42
C SER A 966 12.53 -31.40 42.55
N MET A 967 11.82 -30.31 42.24
CA MET A 967 11.26 -29.40 43.25
C MET A 967 10.04 -29.95 43.97
N HIS A 968 9.35 -30.94 43.38
CA HIS A 968 8.15 -31.55 43.96
C HIS A 968 8.42 -32.67 44.97
N GLN A 969 9.62 -33.27 45.01
CA GLN A 969 9.95 -34.30 46.01
C GLN A 969 10.39 -33.74 47.37
N ASN A 970 10.91 -32.51 47.44
CA ASN A 970 11.39 -31.90 48.70
C ASN A 970 10.31 -31.23 49.57
N LYS A 971 9.02 -31.34 49.21
CA LYS A 971 7.91 -30.86 50.06
C LYS A 971 7.30 -31.92 50.98
N ASN A 972 7.80 -33.16 50.95
CA ASN A 972 7.28 -34.29 51.74
C ASN A 972 8.34 -34.96 52.65
N HIS A 973 9.29 -34.19 53.20
CA HIS A 973 10.12 -34.66 54.32
C HIS A 973 10.17 -33.65 55.46
#